data_AF-A0A7U6GKG1-F1
#
_entry.id   AF-A0A7U6GKG1-F1
#
_cell.length_a   1.000
_cell.length_b   1.000
_cell.length_c   1.000
_cell.angle_alpha   90.00
_cell.angle_beta   90.00
_cell.angle_gamma   90.00
#
_symmetry.space_group_name_H-M   'P 1'
#
loop_
_entity.id
_entity.type
_entity.pdbx_description
1 polymer ?
#
loop_
_entity_poly.entity_id
_entity_poly.type
_entity_poly.pdbx_seq_one_letter_code
_entity_poly.pdbx_strand_id
1 'polypeptide(L)'
;MFPAALIRIQSDMRSILLMLLPFLLLPGSSPGAQVLAGDSFESGGWQAGQGWAAPWRPSGAVQVVEDANAHGGSFHVRFKGAGSAGITRRLDLSATQAVHLRFWYRLQSFRDGDRVLIRVNDGTWHPALQIDASGTQGAYRQADVDLGAFSPGRDFRIRFEMHAGNRKARFYLDDVQVTGDGGVADPGGRLSFYCDWEKEMTGGRCWDELHTGGKGRFIRVTEPVRQGHHAVRVEVRPGDDPLHCGDCGERAEVSYMRDARGNRILEDERSGVKFYAFSLMLDKDWQTPEAAQDGLWGLVFQLHGPDELSASPSIALDVTGDAAGNHEGFHINLHAGDLDDPRRSLQWKSFPLSDARLNRGHWVDFILKIRFAADFTGSVDVWRRDEGGDRFRHVLALGDVPTLQYRGSVNHGQVGSHYWQHGFYRPRQSHIVNVLWLDRVLRGSRLSDVLAAMGEPFAARLVPAADDRIYFAAFPDFGEEENTVTPGRIRDFEKLAGKKIAWAPFSQYWFEGMDYPREKIHAIRDSGAIPLVRMQPRSTTREYVRETRFTLARIIQGDFDEPLSRWARAAREDGIPLLVDFGVEVNGQWFPWNGYWNGGGATGAYGDPDYPDGPERFRDAYRHIIDLFRAEQADNITWLFHVTMYMDEPADVWNQPRFYYPGDDYIDWIGVSLYGALHPGEDYWDSFTEILTAGNAYRKIQAISSRKPLAILEMGVTDHHPRGNKAEWLRDAFARIRSNPYLKFRAVTYWHENWDNEGSQTSLRIDSSPEALAAFRESIADPAFVSTPVFSGAGP
;
A
#
# COMPACT_ATOMS: atom_id res chain seq x y z
N MET A 1 2.49 34.40 55.78
CA MET A 1 1.39 34.86 54.92
C MET A 1 1.92 36.00 54.04
N PHE A 2 1.69 35.89 52.73
CA PHE A 2 1.86 36.88 51.64
C PHE A 2 1.21 38.26 51.96
N PRO A 3 1.31 39.32 51.12
CA PRO A 3 2.49 39.97 50.50
C PRO A 3 2.30 41.48 50.13
N ALA A 4 3.23 41.98 49.31
CA ALA A 4 3.07 42.94 48.17
C ALA A 4 2.95 44.45 48.46
N ALA A 5 3.98 45.25 48.09
CA ALA A 5 4.29 45.84 46.75
C ALA A 5 3.53 47.18 46.56
N LEU A 6 4.12 48.37 46.70
CA LEU A 6 5.25 49.05 46.04
C LEU A 6 5.10 49.29 44.53
N ILE A 7 4.69 50.53 44.25
CA ILE A 7 4.52 51.23 42.97
C ILE A 7 5.79 52.07 42.71
N ARG A 8 6.08 52.31 41.42
CA ARG A 8 7.09 53.22 40.81
C ARG A 8 8.50 52.67 40.62
N ILE A 9 8.74 52.15 39.41
CA ILE A 9 9.70 52.63 38.38
C ILE A 9 9.38 51.82 37.12
N GLN A 10 8.73 52.39 36.10
CA GLN A 10 8.64 51.77 34.76
C GLN A 10 8.10 52.74 33.68
N SER A 11 8.63 53.97 33.63
CA SER A 11 8.37 54.90 32.50
C SER A 11 9.42 54.82 31.37
N ASP A 12 10.49 54.01 31.51
CA ASP A 12 11.56 53.88 30.49
C ASP A 12 11.70 52.47 29.87
N MET A 13 10.66 51.63 29.97
CA MET A 13 10.66 50.26 29.40
C MET A 13 9.68 50.04 28.24
N ARG A 14 9.03 51.07 27.70
CA ARG A 14 8.09 50.93 26.57
C ARG A 14 8.71 51.01 25.18
N SER A 15 9.98 51.41 25.06
CA SER A 15 10.64 51.53 23.74
C SER A 15 11.61 50.39 23.39
N ILE A 16 11.76 49.38 24.26
CA ILE A 16 12.66 48.23 24.04
C ILE A 16 11.90 46.88 24.01
N LEU A 17 10.61 46.84 24.36
CA LEU A 17 9.78 45.63 24.36
C LEU A 17 8.79 45.59 23.19
N LEU A 18 9.24 45.90 21.97
CA LEU A 18 8.42 45.84 20.74
C LEU A 18 9.13 45.18 19.55
N MET A 19 10.23 44.46 19.80
CA MET A 19 10.95 43.66 18.79
C MET A 19 10.94 42.14 19.04
N LEU A 20 10.23 41.66 20.06
CA LEU A 20 10.18 40.22 20.38
C LEU A 20 8.78 39.81 20.83
N LEU A 21 7.86 39.67 19.88
CA LEU A 21 6.64 38.87 19.99
C LEU A 21 5.98 38.73 18.61
N PRO A 22 6.03 37.54 18.00
CA PRO A 22 4.88 37.03 17.27
C PRO A 22 4.38 35.74 17.93
N PHE A 23 3.09 35.48 17.75
CA PHE A 23 2.31 34.30 18.19
C PHE A 23 1.75 34.34 19.62
N LEU A 24 0.83 35.28 19.84
CA LEU A 24 -0.35 34.97 20.65
C LEU A 24 -1.27 34.07 19.80
N LEU A 25 -1.45 32.83 20.26
CA LEU A 25 -2.38 31.84 19.72
C LEU A 25 -3.82 32.39 19.71
N LEU A 26 -4.45 32.38 18.54
CA LEU A 26 -5.88 32.60 18.37
C LEU A 26 -6.65 31.33 18.78
N PRO A 27 -7.80 31.44 19.48
CA PRO A 27 -8.64 30.29 19.76
C PRO A 27 -9.38 29.88 18.49
N GLY A 28 -9.03 28.71 17.96
CA GLY A 28 -9.63 28.14 16.74
C GLY A 28 -8.64 27.45 15.80
N SER A 29 -7.33 27.58 16.02
CA SER A 29 -6.32 26.86 15.24
C SER A 29 -6.19 25.41 15.71
N SER A 30 -6.40 24.45 14.82
CA SER A 30 -5.85 23.10 14.96
C SER A 30 -4.34 23.21 15.23
N PRO A 31 -3.80 22.62 16.30
CA PRO A 31 -2.35 22.61 16.54
C PRO A 31 -1.68 21.81 15.41
N GLY A 32 -0.95 22.48 14.50
CA GLY A 32 -0.17 21.80 13.43
C GLY A 32 -0.10 22.49 12.06
N ALA A 33 -0.99 23.44 11.74
CA ALA A 33 -1.00 24.07 10.40
C ALA A 33 0.10 25.14 10.24
N GLN A 34 1.03 24.96 9.29
CA GLN A 34 2.05 25.94 8.90
C GLN A 34 1.56 26.82 7.74
N VAL A 35 1.95 28.10 7.69
CA VAL A 35 1.75 28.97 6.52
C VAL A 35 2.70 28.54 5.38
N LEU A 36 2.14 27.96 4.33
CA LEU A 36 2.82 27.53 3.10
C LEU A 36 3.06 28.71 2.14
N ALA A 37 2.09 29.60 2.03
CA ALA A 37 2.19 30.85 1.28
C ALA A 37 1.41 31.96 1.98
N GLY A 38 1.89 33.20 1.89
CA GLY A 38 1.28 34.33 2.59
C GLY A 38 1.51 35.66 1.88
N ASP A 39 0.52 36.55 1.88
CA ASP A 39 0.65 37.92 1.41
C ASP A 39 -0.30 38.85 2.16
N SER A 40 0.27 39.81 2.88
CA SER A 40 -0.45 40.90 3.56
C SER A 40 -0.47 42.18 2.72
N PHE A 41 0.07 42.19 1.50
CA PHE A 41 0.08 43.32 0.57
C PHE A 41 0.79 44.60 1.02
N GLU A 42 1.45 44.61 2.18
CA GLU A 42 2.18 45.75 2.76
C GLU A 42 3.35 46.29 1.89
N SER A 43 3.71 45.58 0.83
CA SER A 43 4.64 46.10 -0.18
C SER A 43 4.05 47.19 -1.09
N GLY A 44 2.74 47.41 -1.04
CA GLY A 44 2.03 48.33 -1.93
C GLY A 44 1.93 47.85 -3.39
N GLY A 45 2.29 46.59 -3.68
CA GLY A 45 2.35 46.05 -5.03
C GLY A 45 2.06 44.54 -5.12
N TRP A 46 2.19 43.98 -6.33
CA TRP A 46 1.79 42.60 -6.65
C TRP A 46 2.90 41.54 -6.50
N GLN A 47 4.13 41.98 -6.21
CA GLN A 47 5.34 41.15 -6.30
C GLN A 47 5.74 40.51 -4.96
N ALA A 48 5.33 41.07 -3.83
CA ALA A 48 5.71 40.58 -2.51
C ALA A 48 4.89 39.36 -2.07
N GLY A 49 5.02 38.97 -0.80
CA GLY A 49 4.48 37.73 -0.25
C GLY A 49 5.48 36.58 -0.32
N GLN A 50 5.30 35.59 0.56
CA GLN A 50 6.15 34.42 0.69
C GLN A 50 5.45 33.15 0.21
N GLY A 51 6.19 32.16 -0.28
CA GLY A 51 5.66 30.84 -0.66
C GLY A 51 4.91 30.77 -1.99
N TRP A 52 4.84 31.87 -2.76
CA TRP A 52 4.18 31.90 -4.06
C TRP A 52 5.16 31.66 -5.21
N ALA A 53 4.72 30.96 -6.26
CA ALA A 53 5.55 30.59 -7.41
C ALA A 53 5.57 31.64 -8.55
N ALA A 54 4.85 32.76 -8.38
CA ALA A 54 4.81 33.92 -9.28
C ALA A 54 4.17 35.12 -8.57
N PRO A 55 4.31 36.37 -9.06
CA PRO A 55 3.54 37.53 -8.60
C PRO A 55 2.01 37.36 -8.83
N TRP A 56 1.20 38.14 -8.11
CA TRP A 56 -0.24 38.25 -8.40
C TRP A 56 -0.46 38.84 -9.80
N ARG A 57 -1.40 38.27 -10.55
CA ARG A 57 -1.82 38.76 -11.87
C ARG A 57 -3.21 39.39 -11.77
N PRO A 58 -3.31 40.73 -11.77
CA PRO A 58 -4.61 41.40 -11.74
C PRO A 58 -5.32 41.37 -13.10
N SER A 59 -6.64 41.36 -13.08
CA SER A 59 -7.51 41.51 -14.25
C SER A 59 -8.68 42.43 -13.91
N GLY A 60 -9.05 43.31 -14.85
CA GLY A 60 -10.10 44.30 -14.62
C GLY A 60 -9.71 45.38 -13.59
N ALA A 61 -10.71 45.96 -12.93
CA ALA A 61 -10.52 47.11 -12.05
C ALA A 61 -10.17 46.70 -10.61
N VAL A 62 -8.90 46.36 -10.39
CA VAL A 62 -8.35 45.95 -9.09
C VAL A 62 -6.99 46.61 -8.84
N GLN A 63 -6.70 46.98 -7.59
CA GLN A 63 -5.47 47.67 -7.18
C GLN A 63 -5.15 47.40 -5.71
N VAL A 64 -3.86 47.27 -5.37
CA VAL A 64 -3.40 47.41 -3.98
C VAL A 64 -3.49 48.89 -3.61
N VAL A 65 -4.05 49.21 -2.44
CA VAL A 65 -4.21 50.60 -1.97
C VAL A 65 -3.79 50.74 -0.53
N GLU A 66 -3.21 51.90 -0.24
CA GLU A 66 -3.02 52.37 1.12
C GLU A 66 -4.36 52.88 1.67
N ASP A 67 -4.82 52.32 2.77
CA ASP A 67 -6.07 52.67 3.45
C ASP A 67 -5.90 52.42 4.95
N ALA A 68 -6.15 53.45 5.76
CA ALA A 68 -6.08 53.37 7.23
C ALA A 68 -7.08 52.35 7.83
N ASN A 69 -8.01 51.83 7.02
CA ASN A 69 -8.97 50.79 7.39
C ASN A 69 -8.61 49.42 6.80
N ALA A 70 -7.37 49.16 6.41
CA ALA A 70 -6.88 47.80 6.11
C ALA A 70 -7.04 46.89 7.35
N HIS A 71 -7.14 45.57 7.13
CA HIS A 71 -7.26 44.62 8.25
C HIS A 71 -5.91 44.45 8.92
N GLY A 72 -4.88 44.14 8.13
CA GLY A 72 -3.48 44.12 8.54
C GLY A 72 -2.76 45.35 8.01
N GLY A 73 -1.91 45.98 8.83
CA GLY A 73 -1.02 47.05 8.36
C GLY A 73 -1.74 48.26 7.75
N SER A 74 -1.25 48.74 6.60
CA SER A 74 -1.74 49.94 5.90
C SER A 74 -2.21 49.68 4.47
N PHE A 75 -2.00 48.48 3.92
CA PHE A 75 -2.32 48.15 2.54
C PHE A 75 -3.27 46.95 2.44
N HIS A 76 -4.19 46.99 1.47
CA HIS A 76 -5.00 45.83 1.10
C HIS A 76 -5.26 45.83 -0.41
N VAL A 77 -5.86 44.75 -0.93
CA VAL A 77 -6.36 44.73 -2.32
C VAL A 77 -7.78 45.29 -2.36
N ARG A 78 -8.04 46.21 -3.29
CA ARG A 78 -9.37 46.77 -3.57
C ARG A 78 -9.81 46.49 -5.00
N PHE A 79 -10.89 45.74 -5.14
CA PHE A 79 -11.64 45.52 -6.36
C PHE A 79 -12.74 46.58 -6.48
N LYS A 80 -12.99 47.14 -7.67
CA LYS A 80 -13.97 48.22 -7.87
C LYS A 80 -14.67 48.15 -9.23
N GLY A 81 -15.85 48.75 -9.31
CA GLY A 81 -16.55 48.98 -10.59
C GLY A 81 -17.63 47.95 -10.90
N ALA A 82 -18.33 48.15 -12.02
CA ALA A 82 -19.33 47.20 -12.54
C ALA A 82 -18.66 46.24 -13.54
N GLY A 83 -19.01 44.97 -13.49
CA GLY A 83 -18.40 43.89 -14.26
C GLY A 83 -17.54 42.95 -13.41
N SER A 84 -16.60 42.27 -14.06
CA SER A 84 -15.70 41.30 -13.44
C SER A 84 -14.31 41.89 -13.19
N ALA A 85 -13.77 41.71 -11.98
CA ALA A 85 -12.38 42.01 -11.64
C ALA A 85 -11.77 40.86 -10.85
N GLY A 86 -10.49 40.56 -11.03
CA GLY A 86 -9.87 39.39 -10.41
C GLY A 86 -8.39 39.54 -10.12
N ILE A 87 -7.86 38.72 -9.21
CA ILE A 87 -6.42 38.46 -9.08
C ILE A 87 -6.20 36.96 -9.09
N THR A 88 -5.17 36.50 -9.81
CA THR A 88 -4.75 35.08 -9.82
C THR A 88 -3.31 34.97 -9.38
N ARG A 89 -2.97 33.97 -8.57
CA ARG A 89 -1.58 33.65 -8.25
C ARG A 89 -1.36 32.15 -8.20
N ARG A 90 -0.14 31.77 -8.56
CA ARG A 90 0.32 30.38 -8.61
C ARG A 90 1.10 30.03 -7.35
N LEU A 91 0.95 28.82 -6.86
CA LEU A 91 1.74 28.22 -5.80
C LEU A 91 1.97 26.72 -6.07
N ASP A 92 3.02 26.18 -5.46
CA ASP A 92 3.34 24.75 -5.51
C ASP A 92 2.77 24.08 -4.25
N LEU A 93 1.82 23.18 -4.43
CA LEU A 93 1.22 22.37 -3.36
C LEU A 93 1.54 20.88 -3.51
N SER A 94 2.46 20.51 -4.42
CA SER A 94 2.71 19.10 -4.78
C SER A 94 3.19 18.20 -3.63
N ALA A 95 3.59 18.78 -2.49
CA ALA A 95 4.08 18.07 -1.31
C ALA A 95 3.35 18.45 -0.01
N THR A 96 2.09 18.90 -0.10
CA THR A 96 1.34 19.45 1.04
C THR A 96 -0.04 18.82 1.19
N GLN A 97 -0.42 18.45 2.42
CA GLN A 97 -1.75 17.94 2.78
C GLN A 97 -2.48 18.92 3.73
N ALA A 98 -3.77 18.66 3.96
CA ALA A 98 -4.64 19.49 4.80
C ALA A 98 -4.54 20.99 4.45
N VAL A 99 -4.59 21.29 3.14
CA VAL A 99 -4.35 22.64 2.65
C VAL A 99 -5.60 23.50 2.87
N HIS A 100 -5.45 24.59 3.60
CA HIS A 100 -6.49 25.58 3.85
C HIS A 100 -6.10 26.93 3.25
N LEU A 101 -7.03 27.58 2.55
CA LEU A 101 -6.90 28.97 2.14
C LEU A 101 -7.66 29.86 3.11
N ARG A 102 -6.90 30.68 3.85
CA ARG A 102 -7.41 31.68 4.78
C ARG A 102 -7.17 33.08 4.25
N PHE A 103 -8.14 33.95 4.42
CA PHE A 103 -7.99 35.36 4.06
C PHE A 103 -9.01 36.22 4.76
N TRP A 104 -8.71 37.51 4.89
CA TRP A 104 -9.62 38.51 5.39
C TRP A 104 -10.27 39.28 4.24
N TYR A 105 -11.57 39.50 4.32
CA TYR A 105 -12.30 40.23 3.30
C TYR A 105 -13.35 41.19 3.87
N ARG A 106 -13.65 42.25 3.11
CA ARG A 106 -14.73 43.19 3.40
C ARG A 106 -15.48 43.54 2.12
N LEU A 107 -16.81 43.54 2.19
CA LEU A 107 -17.69 43.94 1.08
C LEU A 107 -18.34 45.30 1.36
N GLN A 108 -18.58 46.07 0.30
CA GLN A 108 -19.27 47.35 0.39
C GLN A 108 -20.14 47.58 -0.85
N SER A 109 -21.39 48.00 -0.63
CA SER A 109 -22.36 48.33 -1.70
C SER A 109 -22.66 47.19 -2.68
N PHE A 110 -22.55 45.93 -2.24
CA PHE A 110 -23.04 44.78 -3.01
C PHE A 110 -24.57 44.74 -2.94
N ARG A 111 -25.21 44.34 -4.04
CA ARG A 111 -26.66 44.15 -4.17
C ARG A 111 -26.98 42.68 -4.40
N ASP A 112 -28.26 42.33 -4.33
CA ASP A 112 -28.72 41.00 -4.70
C ASP A 112 -28.25 40.65 -6.13
N GLY A 113 -27.56 39.51 -6.26
CA GLY A 113 -26.92 39.06 -7.50
C GLY A 113 -25.43 39.43 -7.64
N ASP A 114 -24.89 40.33 -6.81
CA ASP A 114 -23.45 40.58 -6.74
C ASP A 114 -22.78 39.47 -5.90
N ARG A 115 -21.62 38.98 -6.36
CA ARG A 115 -20.90 37.87 -5.72
C ARG A 115 -19.38 37.99 -5.82
N VAL A 116 -18.70 37.39 -4.86
CA VAL A 116 -17.26 37.09 -4.95
C VAL A 116 -17.10 35.58 -5.13
N LEU A 117 -16.30 35.16 -6.11
CA LEU A 117 -15.97 33.77 -6.37
C LEU A 117 -14.49 33.52 -6.09
N ILE A 118 -14.22 32.53 -5.27
CA ILE A 118 -12.88 31.99 -5.07
C ILE A 118 -12.81 30.72 -5.90
N ARG A 119 -11.84 30.66 -6.81
CA ARG A 119 -11.65 29.52 -7.69
C ARG A 119 -10.24 28.99 -7.55
N VAL A 120 -10.11 27.69 -7.73
CA VAL A 120 -8.81 27.01 -7.76
C VAL A 120 -8.60 26.29 -9.08
N ASN A 121 -7.35 26.10 -9.46
CA ASN A 121 -6.96 25.37 -10.65
C ASN A 121 -5.91 24.32 -10.29
N ASP A 122 -6.25 23.05 -10.45
CA ASP A 122 -5.40 21.86 -10.30
C ASP A 122 -5.09 21.17 -11.64
N GLY A 123 -5.42 21.83 -12.75
CA GLY A 123 -5.48 21.29 -14.10
C GLY A 123 -6.72 21.80 -14.82
N THR A 124 -7.82 21.98 -14.08
CA THR A 124 -9.08 22.62 -14.52
C THR A 124 -9.58 23.63 -13.48
N TRP A 125 -10.45 24.58 -13.84
CA TRP A 125 -10.90 25.63 -12.90
C TRP A 125 -12.17 25.24 -12.12
N HIS A 126 -12.03 25.07 -10.81
CA HIS A 126 -13.12 24.70 -9.89
C HIS A 126 -13.55 25.88 -9.01
N PRO A 127 -14.84 26.01 -8.65
CA PRO A 127 -15.27 26.91 -7.58
C PRO A 127 -14.90 26.32 -6.22
N ALA A 128 -14.29 27.12 -5.36
CA ALA A 128 -13.90 26.73 -3.99
C ALA A 128 -14.77 27.43 -2.92
N LEU A 129 -15.16 28.68 -3.16
CA LEU A 129 -16.08 29.42 -2.28
C LEU A 129 -16.84 30.48 -3.09
N GLN A 130 -18.12 30.70 -2.75
CA GLN A 130 -18.89 31.85 -3.21
C GLN A 130 -19.31 32.69 -1.99
N ILE A 131 -19.16 34.01 -2.08
CA ILE A 131 -19.58 34.97 -1.05
C ILE A 131 -20.60 35.92 -1.68
N ASP A 132 -21.83 35.89 -1.17
CA ASP A 132 -22.94 36.73 -1.65
C ASP A 132 -23.15 37.96 -0.75
N ALA A 133 -23.98 38.89 -1.23
CA ALA A 133 -24.22 40.20 -0.59
C ALA A 133 -24.89 40.14 0.80
N SER A 134 -25.49 39.00 1.19
CA SER A 134 -26.33 38.87 2.38
C SER A 134 -25.50 38.89 3.67
N GLY A 135 -25.48 40.04 4.34
CA GLY A 135 -25.04 40.18 5.72
C GLY A 135 -23.57 40.49 5.94
N THR A 136 -22.79 40.82 4.90
CA THR A 136 -21.31 40.95 4.92
C THR A 136 -20.79 42.38 4.65
N GLN A 137 -21.63 43.41 4.82
CA GLN A 137 -21.30 44.80 4.47
C GLN A 137 -20.50 45.52 5.57
N GLY A 138 -19.44 46.24 5.18
CA GLY A 138 -18.81 47.30 5.99
C GLY A 138 -17.74 46.85 6.99
N ALA A 139 -17.70 45.58 7.40
CA ALA A 139 -16.67 45.04 8.31
C ALA A 139 -15.85 43.92 7.65
N TYR A 140 -14.61 43.76 8.11
CA TYR A 140 -13.76 42.63 7.73
C TYR A 140 -14.24 41.32 8.36
N ARG A 141 -14.11 40.24 7.60
CA ARG A 141 -14.40 38.86 8.01
C ARG A 141 -13.32 37.94 7.52
N GLN A 142 -13.07 36.87 8.26
CA GLN A 142 -12.18 35.81 7.81
C GLN A 142 -12.96 34.76 7.04
N ALA A 143 -12.38 34.27 5.95
CA ALA A 143 -12.77 33.02 5.32
C ALA A 143 -11.68 31.98 5.58
N ASP A 144 -12.09 30.73 5.77
CA ASP A 144 -11.23 29.55 5.79
C ASP A 144 -11.84 28.53 4.83
N VAL A 145 -11.11 28.18 3.78
CA VAL A 145 -11.56 27.30 2.71
C VAL A 145 -10.67 26.06 2.71
N ASP A 146 -11.27 24.90 2.97
CA ASP A 146 -10.60 23.61 2.82
C ASP A 146 -10.36 23.34 1.32
N LEU A 147 -9.11 23.17 0.95
CA LEU A 147 -8.68 22.85 -0.42
C LEU A 147 -8.35 21.36 -0.60
N GLY A 148 -8.54 20.52 0.43
CA GLY A 148 -8.24 19.08 0.41
C GLY A 148 -9.10 18.28 -0.58
N ALA A 149 -10.22 18.83 -1.05
CA ALA A 149 -11.07 18.22 -2.07
C ALA A 149 -10.54 18.41 -3.51
N PHE A 150 -9.46 19.17 -3.71
CA PHE A 150 -8.84 19.41 -5.02
C PHE A 150 -7.52 18.64 -5.14
N SER A 151 -6.99 18.50 -6.35
CA SER A 151 -5.72 17.76 -6.58
C SER A 151 -4.51 18.72 -6.49
N PRO A 152 -3.81 18.84 -5.34
CA PRO A 152 -2.69 19.76 -5.23
C PRO A 152 -1.53 19.38 -6.17
N GLY A 153 -0.88 20.38 -6.77
CA GLY A 153 0.20 20.17 -7.74
C GLY A 153 1.12 21.38 -7.89
N ARG A 154 2.16 21.25 -8.72
CA ARG A 154 3.20 22.31 -8.89
C ARG A 154 2.71 23.60 -9.55
N ASP A 155 1.60 23.51 -10.29
CA ASP A 155 1.02 24.63 -11.04
C ASP A 155 -0.36 25.03 -10.49
N PHE A 156 -0.61 24.75 -9.21
CA PHE A 156 -1.86 25.09 -8.55
C PHE A 156 -2.08 26.61 -8.57
N ARG A 157 -3.30 27.07 -8.85
CA ARG A 157 -3.61 28.51 -8.89
C ARG A 157 -4.82 28.82 -8.04
N ILE A 158 -4.76 29.93 -7.34
CA ILE A 158 -5.89 30.51 -6.61
C ILE A 158 -6.30 31.79 -7.32
N ARG A 159 -7.60 31.98 -7.49
CA ARG A 159 -8.18 33.18 -8.06
C ARG A 159 -9.30 33.73 -7.19
N PHE A 160 -9.23 35.03 -6.93
CA PHE A 160 -10.31 35.80 -6.33
C PHE A 160 -10.98 36.63 -7.43
N GLU A 161 -12.29 36.53 -7.57
CA GLU A 161 -13.08 37.22 -8.61
C GLU A 161 -14.25 37.98 -7.98
N MET A 162 -14.43 39.25 -8.31
CA MET A 162 -15.62 40.03 -7.99
C MET A 162 -16.50 40.13 -9.23
N HIS A 163 -17.79 39.86 -9.08
CA HIS A 163 -18.82 40.11 -10.09
C HIS A 163 -19.88 41.04 -9.49
N ALA A 164 -19.93 42.28 -9.98
CA ALA A 164 -20.89 43.26 -9.47
C ALA A 164 -21.61 44.00 -10.60
N GLY A 165 -22.92 44.20 -10.44
CA GLY A 165 -23.77 44.94 -11.37
C GLY A 165 -23.70 46.46 -11.21
N ASN A 166 -22.98 46.97 -10.20
CA ASN A 166 -23.00 48.41 -9.87
C ASN A 166 -21.61 48.99 -9.62
N ARG A 167 -21.39 50.25 -10.02
CA ARG A 167 -20.08 50.92 -9.94
C ARG A 167 -19.62 51.27 -8.52
N LYS A 168 -20.52 51.22 -7.53
CA LYS A 168 -20.22 51.50 -6.12
C LYS A 168 -19.73 50.27 -5.36
N ALA A 169 -19.92 49.06 -5.90
CA ALA A 169 -19.45 47.82 -5.29
C ALA A 169 -17.93 47.82 -5.07
N ARG A 170 -17.50 47.44 -3.87
CA ARG A 170 -16.10 47.22 -3.50
C ARG A 170 -15.95 45.89 -2.78
N PHE A 171 -14.97 45.12 -3.20
CA PHE A 171 -14.46 43.96 -2.47
C PHE A 171 -13.03 44.30 -2.04
N TYR A 172 -12.77 44.12 -0.76
CA TYR A 172 -11.47 44.31 -0.16
C TYR A 172 -10.95 42.95 0.30
N LEU A 173 -9.68 42.64 0.01
CA LEU A 173 -9.01 41.39 0.35
C LEU A 173 -7.69 41.71 1.03
N ASP A 174 -7.40 41.00 2.12
CA ASP A 174 -6.24 41.24 2.97
C ASP A 174 -5.77 39.93 3.65
N ASP A 175 -4.53 39.90 4.13
CA ASP A 175 -3.91 38.78 4.87
C ASP A 175 -4.22 37.40 4.28
N VAL A 176 -3.88 37.20 3.00
CA VAL A 176 -4.08 35.91 2.32
C VAL A 176 -3.02 34.93 2.78
N GLN A 177 -3.43 33.80 3.33
CA GLN A 177 -2.57 32.72 3.78
C GLN A 177 -3.05 31.38 3.24
N VAL A 178 -2.14 30.60 2.70
CA VAL A 178 -2.36 29.17 2.45
C VAL A 178 -1.62 28.43 3.55
N THR A 179 -2.33 27.63 4.33
CA THR A 179 -1.76 26.82 5.41
C THR A 179 -1.88 25.34 5.09
N GLY A 180 -0.98 24.51 5.59
CA GLY A 180 -1.08 23.05 5.51
C GLY A 180 -0.10 22.37 6.46
N ASP A 181 -0.09 21.05 6.45
CA ASP A 181 0.78 20.27 7.33
C ASP A 181 2.23 20.36 6.84
N GLY A 182 3.05 21.17 7.51
CA GLY A 182 4.45 21.45 7.17
C GLY A 182 5.44 20.29 7.36
N GLY A 183 4.96 19.05 7.45
CA GLY A 183 5.80 17.85 7.55
C GLY A 183 6.43 17.47 6.20
N VAL A 184 7.58 16.79 6.23
CA VAL A 184 8.14 16.15 5.04
C VAL A 184 7.20 15.03 4.63
N ALA A 185 6.24 15.33 3.75
CA ALA A 185 5.24 14.36 3.33
C ALA A 185 5.87 13.30 2.43
N ASP A 186 5.85 12.08 2.96
CA ASP A 186 5.71 10.85 2.19
C ASP A 186 4.73 11.06 1.01
N PRO A 187 5.09 10.63 -0.23
CA PRO A 187 4.23 10.75 -1.42
C PRO A 187 2.79 10.23 -1.29
N GLY A 188 2.43 9.49 -0.23
CA GLY A 188 1.06 8.99 0.02
C GLY A 188 0.46 9.20 1.41
N GLY A 189 1.17 9.78 2.40
CA GLY A 189 0.70 9.88 3.80
C GLY A 189 0.53 8.55 4.54
N ARG A 190 1.19 7.49 4.06
CA ARG A 190 1.12 6.10 4.54
C ARG A 190 2.33 5.69 5.39
N LEU A 191 3.43 6.43 5.29
CA LEU A 191 4.63 6.23 6.10
C LEU A 191 4.57 7.05 7.40
N SER A 192 5.00 6.41 8.48
CA SER A 192 5.16 7.04 9.79
C SER A 192 6.44 7.88 9.93
N PHE A 193 7.42 7.66 9.06
CA PHE A 193 8.68 8.40 8.98
C PHE A 193 9.18 8.41 7.53
N TYR A 194 9.72 9.55 7.09
CA TYR A 194 10.35 9.73 5.79
C TYR A 194 11.45 10.80 5.88
N CYS A 195 12.67 10.46 5.47
CA CYS A 195 13.80 11.39 5.42
C CYS A 195 14.69 11.04 4.21
N ASP A 196 14.55 11.82 3.14
CA ASP A 196 15.31 11.71 1.88
C ASP A 196 16.43 12.74 1.74
N TRP A 197 16.70 13.49 2.80
CA TRP A 197 17.77 14.50 2.86
C TRP A 197 17.61 15.68 1.90
N GLU A 198 16.44 15.85 1.27
CA GLU A 198 16.16 17.00 0.40
C GLU A 198 15.97 18.31 1.17
N LYS A 199 15.65 18.20 2.46
CA LYS A 199 15.41 19.32 3.38
C LYS A 199 16.41 19.28 4.55
N GLU A 200 16.31 20.26 5.45
CA GLU A 200 17.16 20.31 6.64
C GLU A 200 16.98 19.06 7.52
N MET A 201 18.10 18.57 8.06
CA MET A 201 18.26 17.22 8.63
C MET A 201 17.74 17.08 10.07
N THR A 202 17.89 18.13 10.87
CA THR A 202 17.58 18.17 12.31
C THR A 202 16.81 19.43 12.70
N GLY A 203 16.39 19.53 13.97
CA GLY A 203 15.66 20.71 14.48
C GLY A 203 14.15 20.63 14.22
N GLY A 204 13.56 19.45 14.35
CA GLY A 204 12.10 19.24 14.23
C GLY A 204 11.63 18.81 12.83
N ARG A 205 12.54 18.36 11.95
CA ARG A 205 12.19 17.85 10.61
C ARG A 205 12.07 16.33 10.57
N CYS A 206 13.14 15.59 10.21
CA CYS A 206 13.12 14.13 10.28
C CYS A 206 13.83 13.58 11.53
N TRP A 207 15.07 13.98 11.81
CA TRP A 207 15.77 13.51 13.01
C TRP A 207 15.77 14.56 14.11
N ASP A 208 15.79 14.12 15.36
CA ASP A 208 15.85 15.04 16.48
C ASP A 208 17.28 15.53 16.72
N GLU A 209 18.20 14.59 16.84
CA GLU A 209 19.56 14.84 17.30
C GLU A 209 20.59 14.50 16.23
N LEU A 210 21.73 15.19 16.30
CA LEU A 210 22.90 14.96 15.47
C LEU A 210 24.13 14.88 16.38
N HIS A 211 24.80 13.73 16.37
CA HIS A 211 26.01 13.47 17.15
C HIS A 211 27.21 13.45 16.21
N THR A 212 28.09 14.45 16.27
CA THR A 212 29.27 14.53 15.39
C THR A 212 30.51 15.10 16.10
N GLY A 213 31.68 14.49 15.88
CA GLY A 213 32.97 14.96 16.43
C GLY A 213 33.47 16.30 15.88
N GLY A 214 32.73 16.95 14.97
CA GLY A 214 33.06 18.26 14.44
C GLY A 214 32.33 18.60 13.14
N LYS A 215 32.56 19.82 12.64
CA LYS A 215 32.02 20.26 11.34
C LYS A 215 32.54 19.36 10.22
N GLY A 216 31.66 18.99 9.29
CA GLY A 216 32.01 18.22 8.11
C GLY A 216 31.91 16.69 8.23
N ARG A 217 31.48 16.16 9.39
CA ARG A 217 31.32 14.72 9.63
C ARG A 217 30.00 14.13 9.15
N PHE A 218 28.97 14.96 9.07
CA PHE A 218 27.64 14.56 8.61
C PHE A 218 27.10 15.70 7.76
N ILE A 219 27.25 15.58 6.44
CA ILE A 219 27.00 16.68 5.50
C ILE A 219 26.09 16.24 4.38
N ARG A 220 25.11 17.08 4.08
CA ARG A 220 24.28 16.93 2.89
C ARG A 220 25.13 17.22 1.65
N VAL A 221 25.04 16.32 0.67
CA VAL A 221 25.80 16.37 -0.59
C VAL A 221 24.84 16.27 -1.78
N THR A 222 25.26 16.72 -2.95
CA THR A 222 24.52 16.58 -4.21
C THR A 222 25.08 15.47 -5.10
N GLU A 223 26.20 14.88 -4.72
CA GLU A 223 26.81 13.74 -5.39
C GLU A 223 27.75 13.01 -4.42
N PRO A 224 27.77 11.67 -4.42
CA PRO A 224 26.78 10.76 -5.01
C PRO A 224 25.41 10.83 -4.32
N VAL A 225 24.35 10.56 -5.08
CA VAL A 225 22.94 10.58 -4.63
C VAL A 225 22.22 9.36 -5.20
N ARG A 226 21.42 8.67 -4.39
CA ARG A 226 20.68 7.46 -4.82
C ARG A 226 19.33 7.82 -5.44
N GLN A 227 18.71 8.90 -4.97
CA GLN A 227 17.47 9.47 -5.49
C GLN A 227 17.36 10.96 -5.20
N GLY A 228 16.52 11.66 -5.98
CA GLY A 228 16.34 13.09 -5.75
C GLY A 228 17.59 13.88 -6.14
N HIS A 229 17.92 14.88 -5.34
CA HIS A 229 19.02 15.81 -5.54
C HIS A 229 20.04 15.79 -4.40
N HIS A 230 19.72 15.17 -3.26
CA HIS A 230 20.58 15.17 -2.10
C HIS A 230 20.68 13.81 -1.41
N ALA A 231 21.84 13.54 -0.85
CA ALA A 231 22.10 12.46 0.08
C ALA A 231 22.91 13.02 1.25
N VAL A 232 23.22 12.18 2.24
CA VAL A 232 24.17 12.57 3.30
C VAL A 232 25.43 11.75 3.23
N ARG A 233 26.56 12.44 3.22
CA ARG A 233 27.89 11.88 3.45
C ARG A 233 28.21 11.89 4.94
N VAL A 234 28.54 10.73 5.47
CA VAL A 234 28.98 10.49 6.84
C VAL A 234 30.46 10.15 6.82
N GLU A 235 31.23 10.82 7.66
CA GLU A 235 32.66 10.59 7.84
C GLU A 235 32.97 10.47 9.33
N VAL A 236 33.70 9.41 9.72
CA VAL A 236 34.16 9.18 11.08
C VAL A 236 35.68 9.06 11.09
N ARG A 237 36.32 9.92 11.89
CA ARG A 237 37.78 10.02 12.04
C ARG A 237 38.22 9.58 13.44
N PRO A 238 39.50 9.17 13.60
CA PRO A 238 40.16 9.01 14.89
C PRO A 238 39.85 10.18 15.84
N GLY A 239 39.31 9.85 17.01
CA GLY A 239 38.97 10.80 18.07
C GLY A 239 37.59 11.46 18.00
N ASP A 240 36.74 11.16 17.02
CA ASP A 240 35.37 11.71 16.93
C ASP A 240 34.45 11.14 18.04
N ASP A 241 34.50 11.74 19.24
CA ASP A 241 33.70 11.43 20.42
C ASP A 241 32.76 12.60 20.80
N PRO A 242 31.61 12.75 20.10
CA PRO A 242 30.66 13.84 20.34
C PRO A 242 29.97 13.79 21.70
N LEU A 243 29.96 12.64 22.36
CA LEU A 243 29.31 12.47 23.67
C LEU A 243 30.27 12.75 24.84
N HIS A 244 31.55 12.97 24.55
CA HIS A 244 32.59 13.28 25.53
C HIS A 244 32.67 12.29 26.70
N CYS A 245 32.35 11.03 26.44
CA CYS A 245 32.30 10.00 27.48
C CYS A 245 33.62 9.23 27.64
N GLY A 246 34.68 9.64 26.92
CA GLY A 246 36.08 9.24 27.18
C GLY A 246 36.43 7.85 26.65
N ASP A 247 35.60 6.85 26.95
CA ASP A 247 35.81 5.45 26.56
C ASP A 247 34.80 4.97 25.50
N CYS A 248 33.91 5.84 25.04
CA CYS A 248 32.96 5.53 23.97
C CYS A 248 33.63 5.37 22.60
N GLY A 249 33.02 4.58 21.72
CA GLY A 249 33.44 4.48 20.32
C GLY A 249 33.24 5.78 19.53
N GLU A 250 33.88 5.85 18.36
CA GLU A 250 33.84 7.00 17.46
C GLU A 250 32.57 6.97 16.61
N ARG A 251 31.91 8.13 16.46
CA ARG A 251 30.62 8.22 15.77
C ARG A 251 30.37 9.51 14.99
N ALA A 252 29.56 9.35 13.95
CA ALA A 252 28.82 10.42 13.29
C ALA A 252 27.44 9.88 12.91
N GLU A 253 26.39 10.29 13.64
CA GLU A 253 25.06 9.71 13.50
C GLU A 253 23.95 10.68 13.88
N VAL A 254 22.75 10.40 13.36
CA VAL A 254 21.50 11.04 13.78
C VAL A 254 20.72 10.10 14.68
N SER A 255 19.96 10.66 15.62
CA SER A 255 19.21 9.92 16.63
C SER A 255 17.78 10.43 16.76
N TYR A 256 16.87 9.53 17.13
CA TYR A 256 15.42 9.75 17.29
C TYR A 256 14.74 10.22 15.99
N MET A 257 14.08 9.28 15.33
CA MET A 257 13.13 9.59 14.25
C MET A 257 12.00 10.48 14.78
N ARG A 258 11.53 11.43 13.97
CA ARG A 258 10.34 12.25 14.25
C ARG A 258 9.22 11.95 13.26
N ASP A 259 7.99 11.83 13.77
CA ASP A 259 6.80 11.72 12.93
C ASP A 259 6.49 13.05 12.23
N ALA A 260 5.51 13.05 11.33
CA ALA A 260 5.11 14.26 10.59
C ALA A 260 4.60 15.41 11.50
N ARG A 261 4.25 15.12 12.76
CA ARG A 261 3.84 16.10 13.78
C ARG A 261 5.02 16.59 14.61
N GLY A 262 6.23 16.09 14.33
CA GLY A 262 7.44 16.39 15.07
C GLY A 262 7.58 15.60 16.37
N ASN A 263 6.77 14.59 16.68
CA ASN A 263 6.98 13.78 17.89
C ASN A 263 8.07 12.75 17.67
N ARG A 264 8.86 12.44 18.70
CA ARG A 264 9.80 11.30 18.65
C ARG A 264 9.02 10.01 18.43
N ILE A 265 9.48 9.21 17.46
CA ILE A 265 9.01 7.85 17.24
C ILE A 265 9.87 6.95 18.11
N LEU A 266 9.21 6.27 19.03
CA LEU A 266 9.80 5.32 19.95
C LEU A 266 9.21 3.95 19.70
N GLU A 267 10.04 2.92 19.70
CA GLU A 267 9.62 1.53 19.51
C GLU A 267 9.45 0.84 20.87
N ASP A 268 8.36 0.07 20.97
CA ASP A 268 8.02 -0.79 22.09
C ASP A 268 7.10 -1.90 21.60
N GLU A 269 6.57 -2.75 22.48
CA GLU A 269 5.68 -3.86 22.08
C GLU A 269 4.41 -3.38 21.35
N ARG A 270 3.93 -2.16 21.65
CA ARG A 270 2.74 -1.57 21.00
C ARG A 270 3.01 -1.22 19.55
N SER A 271 4.28 -1.08 19.18
CA SER A 271 4.69 -0.83 17.80
C SER A 271 4.40 -2.03 16.90
N GLY A 272 4.30 -3.26 17.44
CA GLY A 272 3.92 -4.45 16.69
C GLY A 272 4.86 -4.73 15.52
N VAL A 273 4.31 -4.90 14.31
CA VAL A 273 5.11 -5.07 13.10
C VAL A 273 5.35 -3.73 12.41
N LYS A 274 6.61 -3.45 12.07
CA LYS A 274 7.02 -2.27 11.31
C LYS A 274 8.03 -2.62 10.23
N PHE A 275 8.04 -1.79 9.19
CA PHE A 275 8.92 -1.88 8.05
C PHE A 275 9.81 -0.66 8.01
N TYR A 276 11.11 -0.87 7.84
CA TYR A 276 12.11 0.18 7.67
C TYR A 276 12.80 -0.01 6.34
N ALA A 277 13.15 1.08 5.67
CA ALA A 277 13.97 0.98 4.47
C ALA A 277 14.96 2.14 4.41
N PHE A 278 16.13 1.86 3.85
CA PHE A 278 17.16 2.87 3.61
C PHE A 278 18.13 2.43 2.53
N SER A 279 18.81 3.42 1.95
CA SER A 279 19.88 3.23 0.99
C SER A 279 21.22 3.58 1.65
N LEU A 280 22.20 2.70 1.49
CA LEU A 280 23.56 2.85 2.03
C LEU A 280 24.57 2.64 0.91
N MET A 281 25.62 3.47 0.89
CA MET A 281 26.79 3.23 0.08
C MET A 281 28.05 3.41 0.92
N LEU A 282 28.89 2.39 0.97
CA LEU A 282 30.22 2.49 1.56
C LEU A 282 31.20 3.05 0.53
N ASP A 283 32.20 3.82 0.98
CA ASP A 283 33.26 4.31 0.08
C ASP A 283 33.94 3.17 -0.68
N LYS A 284 34.34 3.44 -1.93
CA LYS A 284 35.07 2.47 -2.76
C LYS A 284 36.36 1.99 -2.06
N ASP A 285 36.98 2.86 -1.27
CA ASP A 285 38.20 2.60 -0.51
C ASP A 285 37.88 2.24 0.96
N TRP A 286 36.66 1.78 1.26
CA TRP A 286 36.22 1.40 2.60
C TRP A 286 37.18 0.40 3.26
N GLN A 287 37.56 0.71 4.50
CA GLN A 287 38.36 -0.14 5.37
C GLN A 287 37.50 -0.63 6.54
N THR A 288 37.43 -1.94 6.72
CA THR A 288 36.77 -2.53 7.89
C THR A 288 37.46 -2.02 9.17
N PRO A 289 36.72 -1.54 10.18
CA PRO A 289 37.28 -1.15 11.47
C PRO A 289 38.15 -2.25 12.09
N GLU A 290 39.14 -1.85 12.89
CA GLU A 290 39.92 -2.78 13.71
C GLU A 290 39.27 -3.00 15.08
N ALA A 291 39.52 -4.17 15.68
CA ALA A 291 39.05 -4.46 17.02
C ALA A 291 39.73 -3.56 18.07
N ALA A 292 38.95 -3.10 19.05
CA ALA A 292 39.47 -2.45 20.26
C ALA A 292 39.30 -3.36 21.48
N GLN A 293 39.59 -2.84 22.68
CA GLN A 293 39.54 -3.59 23.94
C GLN A 293 38.15 -4.19 24.23
N ASP A 294 37.09 -3.52 23.78
CA ASP A 294 35.69 -3.86 23.96
C ASP A 294 35.08 -4.58 22.75
N GLY A 295 35.87 -4.88 21.72
CA GLY A 295 35.48 -5.72 20.58
C GLY A 295 35.56 -5.04 19.22
N LEU A 296 34.91 -5.64 18.24
CA LEU A 296 34.84 -5.18 16.86
C LEU A 296 33.38 -5.03 16.44
N TRP A 297 33.02 -3.83 15.96
CA TRP A 297 31.70 -3.53 15.41
C TRP A 297 31.79 -2.36 14.40
N GLY A 298 30.83 -2.28 13.49
CA GLY A 298 30.67 -1.16 12.56
C GLY A 298 29.20 -0.92 12.27
N LEU A 299 28.50 -0.25 13.18
CA LEU A 299 27.05 -0.13 13.13
C LEU A 299 26.65 1.02 12.22
N VAL A 300 25.74 0.75 11.28
CA VAL A 300 25.22 1.75 10.34
C VAL A 300 23.75 2.10 10.60
N PHE A 301 22.99 1.20 11.21
CA PHE A 301 21.60 1.41 11.60
C PHE A 301 21.31 0.61 12.87
N GLN A 302 21.00 1.28 13.97
CA GLN A 302 20.94 0.65 15.29
C GLN A 302 19.69 1.07 16.06
N LEU A 303 19.02 0.10 16.68
CA LEU A 303 17.92 0.31 17.60
C LEU A 303 18.49 0.31 19.02
N HIS A 304 18.58 1.49 19.62
CA HIS A 304 19.09 1.66 20.96
C HIS A 304 17.97 1.45 21.99
N GLY A 305 18.28 0.72 23.07
CA GLY A 305 17.39 0.59 24.21
C GLY A 305 17.39 1.82 25.13
N PRO A 306 16.56 1.83 26.18
CA PRO A 306 16.61 2.86 27.21
C PRO A 306 18.03 3.00 27.80
N ASP A 307 18.55 4.22 27.88
CA ASP A 307 19.93 4.49 28.33
C ASP A 307 20.23 3.95 29.73
N GLU A 308 19.21 3.91 30.60
CA GLU A 308 19.25 3.32 31.95
C GLU A 308 19.64 1.83 31.97
N LEU A 309 19.47 1.10 30.87
CA LEU A 309 19.88 -0.30 30.77
C LEU A 309 21.41 -0.47 30.62
N SER A 310 22.10 0.60 30.19
CA SER A 310 23.55 0.62 29.95
C SER A 310 24.01 -0.59 29.13
N ALA A 311 23.32 -0.82 28.02
CA ALA A 311 23.46 -1.99 27.17
C ALA A 311 23.79 -1.57 25.73
N SER A 312 24.43 -2.47 24.98
CA SER A 312 24.59 -2.33 23.53
C SER A 312 23.22 -2.31 22.83
N PRO A 313 23.11 -1.86 21.58
CA PRO A 313 21.84 -1.80 20.85
C PRO A 313 21.10 -3.14 20.78
N SER A 314 19.76 -3.10 20.77
CA SER A 314 18.94 -4.30 20.72
C SER A 314 18.99 -4.99 19.36
N ILE A 315 19.02 -4.20 18.29
CA ILE A 315 19.17 -4.62 16.91
C ILE A 315 20.19 -3.69 16.25
N ALA A 316 21.13 -4.24 15.49
CA ALA A 316 22.01 -3.41 14.66
C ALA A 316 22.33 -4.07 13.32
N LEU A 317 22.26 -3.30 12.23
CA LEU A 317 22.92 -3.64 10.96
C LEU A 317 24.38 -3.24 11.07
N ASP A 318 25.25 -4.22 10.89
CA ASP A 318 26.69 -4.11 11.05
C ASP A 318 27.39 -4.52 9.76
N VAL A 319 28.54 -3.89 9.49
CA VAL A 319 29.37 -4.06 8.29
C VAL A 319 30.74 -4.69 8.60
N THR A 320 31.00 -5.05 9.86
CA THR A 320 32.19 -5.82 10.24
C THR A 320 31.99 -7.33 10.01
N GLY A 321 33.06 -8.11 10.07
CA GLY A 321 32.96 -9.57 9.95
C GLY A 321 32.18 -10.22 11.10
N ASP A 322 31.96 -11.53 11.02
CA ASP A 322 31.33 -12.30 12.12
C ASP A 322 32.27 -12.44 13.34
N ALA A 323 31.69 -12.88 14.47
CA ALA A 323 32.44 -13.15 15.71
C ALA A 323 33.52 -14.26 15.58
N ALA A 324 33.56 -14.97 14.46
CA ALA A 324 34.56 -16.00 14.15
C ALA A 324 35.77 -15.46 13.37
N GLY A 325 35.80 -14.15 13.08
CA GLY A 325 36.92 -13.50 12.41
C GLY A 325 36.95 -13.69 10.90
N ASN A 326 35.82 -14.11 10.28
CA ASN A 326 35.72 -14.19 8.83
C ASN A 326 35.34 -12.85 8.19
N HIS A 327 35.98 -12.63 7.04
CA HIS A 327 36.08 -11.41 6.25
C HIS A 327 34.74 -10.67 6.00
N GLU A 328 34.66 -9.42 6.47
CA GLU A 328 33.85 -8.30 5.97
C GLU A 328 32.48 -8.61 5.33
N GLY A 329 31.39 -8.15 5.96
CA GLY A 329 30.07 -8.26 5.34
C GLY A 329 28.92 -7.69 6.18
N PHE A 330 27.76 -7.59 5.55
CA PHE A 330 26.53 -7.20 6.22
C PHE A 330 26.00 -8.34 7.11
N HIS A 331 25.62 -7.99 8.33
CA HIS A 331 24.97 -8.90 9.27
C HIS A 331 24.05 -8.15 10.25
N ILE A 332 23.11 -8.86 10.87
CA ILE A 332 22.25 -8.33 11.94
C ILE A 332 22.76 -8.82 13.28
N ASN A 333 23.02 -7.91 14.20
CA ASN A 333 23.33 -8.21 15.61
C ASN A 333 22.07 -8.04 16.46
N LEU A 334 21.81 -9.00 17.36
CA LEU A 334 20.72 -8.95 18.33
C LEU A 334 21.25 -9.05 19.76
N HIS A 335 20.87 -8.09 20.61
CA HIS A 335 21.08 -8.11 22.05
C HIS A 335 19.78 -7.76 22.75
N ALA A 336 18.85 -8.70 22.89
CA ALA A 336 17.46 -8.39 23.27
C ALA A 336 16.87 -9.43 24.22
N GLY A 337 15.78 -9.09 24.89
CA GLY A 337 15.13 -9.87 25.94
C GLY A 337 15.51 -9.38 27.34
N ASP A 338 15.36 -10.26 28.34
CA ASP A 338 15.78 -9.97 29.72
C ASP A 338 17.32 -10.03 29.82
N LEU A 339 17.96 -8.88 29.88
CA LEU A 339 19.43 -8.79 29.91
C LEU A 339 20.04 -9.37 31.19
N ASP A 340 19.24 -9.67 32.22
CA ASP A 340 19.70 -10.33 33.44
C ASP A 340 19.56 -11.87 33.39
N ASP A 341 18.79 -12.41 32.45
CA ASP A 341 18.57 -13.85 32.29
C ASP A 341 18.92 -14.33 30.86
N PRO A 342 20.05 -15.03 30.68
CA PRO A 342 20.47 -15.53 29.35
C PRO A 342 19.52 -16.57 28.74
N ARG A 343 18.57 -17.13 29.50
CA ARG A 343 17.54 -18.05 28.97
C ARG A 343 16.38 -17.30 28.33
N ARG A 344 16.25 -16.01 28.65
CA ARG A 344 15.18 -15.10 28.21
C ARG A 344 15.70 -13.98 27.31
N SER A 345 16.96 -14.09 26.87
CA SER A 345 17.60 -13.10 26.02
C SER A 345 18.49 -13.73 24.95
N LEU A 346 18.75 -12.96 23.90
CA LEU A 346 19.90 -13.13 23.03
C LEU A 346 20.99 -12.18 23.50
N GLN A 347 22.13 -12.72 23.94
CA GLN A 347 23.25 -11.95 24.45
C GLN A 347 24.26 -11.69 23.30
N TRP A 348 24.04 -10.61 22.55
CA TRP A 348 24.88 -10.15 21.43
C TRP A 348 25.20 -11.27 20.42
N LYS A 349 24.19 -11.67 19.66
CA LYS A 349 24.28 -12.71 18.64
C LYS A 349 24.28 -12.11 17.24
N SER A 350 25.26 -12.50 16.44
CA SER A 350 25.44 -12.03 15.06
C SER A 350 24.86 -13.02 14.05
N PHE A 351 24.17 -12.51 13.04
CA PHE A 351 23.52 -13.29 11.98
C PHE A 351 23.91 -12.73 10.60
N PRO A 352 24.80 -13.41 9.85
CA PRO A 352 25.21 -12.96 8.52
C PRO A 352 24.03 -13.00 7.54
N LEU A 353 23.95 -12.01 6.66
CA LEU A 353 23.02 -12.06 5.53
C LEU A 353 23.45 -13.15 4.55
N SER A 354 22.49 -13.83 3.91
CA SER A 354 22.79 -14.84 2.88
C SER A 354 23.55 -14.25 1.68
N ASP A 355 23.38 -12.94 1.44
CA ASP A 355 24.25 -12.12 0.61
C ASP A 355 24.86 -11.01 1.49
N ALA A 356 26.04 -11.27 2.04
CA ALA A 356 26.73 -10.37 2.97
C ALA A 356 27.67 -9.36 2.26
N ARG A 357 27.80 -9.38 0.92
CA ARG A 357 28.80 -8.56 0.21
C ARG A 357 28.62 -7.06 0.48
N LEU A 358 29.70 -6.34 0.75
CA LEU A 358 29.63 -4.91 1.06
C LEU A 358 29.35 -4.00 -0.15
N ASN A 359 29.65 -4.44 -1.38
CA ASN A 359 29.47 -3.66 -2.62
C ASN A 359 29.99 -2.21 -2.53
N ARG A 360 31.24 -2.06 -2.10
CA ARG A 360 31.92 -0.75 -1.96
C ARG A 360 31.80 0.09 -3.23
N GLY A 361 31.51 1.38 -3.07
CA GLY A 361 31.33 2.32 -4.17
C GLY A 361 29.99 2.22 -4.91
N HIS A 362 29.09 1.32 -4.48
CA HIS A 362 27.76 1.14 -5.05
C HIS A 362 26.68 1.23 -3.98
N TRP A 363 25.51 1.71 -4.37
CA TRP A 363 24.36 1.75 -3.47
C TRP A 363 23.79 0.36 -3.19
N VAL A 364 23.36 0.16 -1.94
CA VAL A 364 22.63 -1.01 -1.48
C VAL A 364 21.39 -0.52 -0.74
N ASP A 365 20.22 -0.95 -1.22
CA ASP A 365 18.93 -0.68 -0.59
C ASP A 365 18.56 -1.84 0.34
N PHE A 366 18.09 -1.50 1.54
CA PHE A 366 17.60 -2.47 2.51
C PHE A 366 16.12 -2.23 2.82
N ILE A 367 15.40 -3.32 3.08
CA ILE A 367 14.11 -3.33 3.76
C ILE A 367 14.22 -4.26 4.95
N LEU A 368 13.84 -3.79 6.13
CA LEU A 368 13.78 -4.58 7.37
C LEU A 368 12.32 -4.66 7.81
N LYS A 369 11.81 -5.87 8.05
CA LYS A 369 10.53 -6.09 8.74
C LYS A 369 10.84 -6.57 10.15
N ILE A 370 10.35 -5.85 11.15
CA ILE A 370 10.60 -6.16 12.55
C ILE A 370 9.27 -6.32 13.26
N ARG A 371 9.11 -7.43 13.99
CA ARG A 371 8.07 -7.60 15.00
C ARG A 371 8.68 -7.30 16.36
N PHE A 372 8.22 -6.21 16.98
CA PHE A 372 8.67 -5.78 18.30
C PHE A 372 8.08 -6.66 19.40
N ALA A 373 8.94 -7.30 20.19
CA ALA A 373 8.57 -8.17 21.30
C ALA A 373 9.68 -8.19 22.36
N ALA A 374 9.27 -8.27 23.63
CA ALA A 374 10.19 -8.48 24.76
C ALA A 374 10.75 -9.91 24.80
N ASP A 375 10.08 -10.86 24.15
CA ASP A 375 10.36 -12.28 24.22
C ASP A 375 10.54 -12.93 22.83
N PHE A 376 10.66 -14.26 22.81
CA PHE A 376 10.87 -15.05 21.60
C PHE A 376 9.63 -15.14 20.69
N THR A 377 8.70 -14.17 20.74
CA THR A 377 7.63 -14.02 19.75
C THR A 377 7.93 -12.98 18.67
N GLY A 378 9.05 -12.25 18.81
CA GLY A 378 9.53 -11.29 17.84
C GLY A 378 10.18 -11.94 16.61
N SER A 379 10.43 -11.12 15.60
CA SER A 379 11.06 -11.55 14.35
C SER A 379 11.77 -10.40 13.64
N VAL A 380 12.77 -10.74 12.84
CA VAL A 380 13.50 -9.82 11.96
C VAL A 380 13.69 -10.47 10.59
N ASP A 381 13.11 -9.86 9.56
CA ASP A 381 13.35 -10.22 8.16
C ASP A 381 14.07 -9.08 7.44
N VAL A 382 15.01 -9.41 6.55
CA VAL A 382 15.79 -8.42 5.80
C VAL A 382 15.76 -8.75 4.31
N TRP A 383 15.43 -7.74 3.50
CA TRP A 383 15.58 -7.78 2.06
C TRP A 383 16.63 -6.78 1.60
N ARG A 384 17.29 -7.12 0.50
CA ARG A 384 18.39 -6.37 -0.09
C ARG A 384 18.20 -6.20 -1.59
N ARG A 385 18.50 -5.01 -2.11
CA ARG A 385 18.65 -4.76 -3.55
C ARG A 385 19.94 -3.98 -3.78
N ASP A 386 20.78 -4.49 -4.67
CA ASP A 386 22.01 -3.81 -5.08
C ASP A 386 21.73 -2.84 -6.23
N GLU A 387 22.54 -1.79 -6.36
CA GLU A 387 22.48 -0.86 -7.49
C GLU A 387 22.47 -1.59 -8.84
N GLY A 388 21.53 -1.21 -9.71
CA GLY A 388 21.29 -1.88 -11.00
C GLY A 388 20.44 -3.15 -10.92
N GLY A 389 20.09 -3.63 -9.72
CA GLY A 389 19.16 -4.74 -9.51
C GLY A 389 17.70 -4.34 -9.76
N ASP A 390 16.91 -5.28 -10.28
CA ASP A 390 15.51 -5.10 -10.64
C ASP A 390 14.51 -5.41 -9.50
N ARG A 391 14.94 -6.10 -8.44
CA ARG A 391 14.09 -6.48 -7.30
C ARG A 391 14.86 -6.66 -6.00
N PHE A 392 14.13 -6.58 -4.89
CA PHE A 392 14.62 -6.95 -3.57
C PHE A 392 14.69 -8.48 -3.42
N ARG A 393 15.76 -8.96 -2.79
CA ARG A 393 15.98 -10.38 -2.45
C ARG A 393 15.88 -10.56 -0.95
N HIS A 394 15.15 -11.57 -0.49
CA HIS A 394 15.11 -11.92 0.94
C HIS A 394 16.45 -12.53 1.35
N VAL A 395 17.17 -11.87 2.27
CA VAL A 395 18.54 -12.21 2.64
C VAL A 395 18.73 -12.61 4.10
N LEU A 396 17.71 -12.45 4.95
CA LEU A 396 17.70 -12.96 6.31
C LEU A 396 16.27 -13.13 6.81
N ALA A 397 15.99 -14.25 7.48
CA ALA A 397 14.72 -14.52 8.15
C ALA A 397 14.99 -15.07 9.55
N LEU A 398 14.71 -14.28 10.58
CA LEU A 398 14.85 -14.67 11.98
C LEU A 398 13.46 -14.69 12.62
N GLY A 399 12.91 -15.88 12.82
CA GLY A 399 11.75 -16.10 13.70
C GLY A 399 12.19 -16.44 15.11
N ASP A 400 11.25 -16.34 16.04
CA ASP A 400 11.44 -16.70 17.45
C ASP A 400 12.64 -16.00 18.09
N VAL A 401 12.69 -14.67 18.02
CA VAL A 401 13.76 -13.86 18.64
C VAL A 401 13.18 -12.67 19.41
N PRO A 402 13.72 -12.31 20.58
CA PRO A 402 13.42 -11.02 21.19
C PRO A 402 14.02 -9.89 20.36
N THR A 403 13.35 -8.74 20.36
CA THR A 403 13.75 -7.54 19.60
C THR A 403 13.84 -6.28 20.46
N LEU A 404 13.25 -6.32 21.66
CA LEU A 404 13.31 -5.27 22.67
C LEU A 404 14.10 -5.73 23.90
N GLN A 405 14.73 -4.79 24.59
CA GLN A 405 15.50 -5.01 25.80
C GLN A 405 14.74 -4.60 27.06
N TYR A 406 14.98 -5.33 28.14
CA TYR A 406 14.67 -4.92 29.50
C TYR A 406 15.61 -5.64 30.48
N ARG A 407 15.57 -5.25 31.76
CA ARG A 407 16.27 -5.96 32.84
C ARG A 407 15.26 -6.32 33.92
N GLY A 408 15.17 -7.58 34.33
CA GLY A 408 14.33 -7.96 35.46
C GLY A 408 14.65 -7.18 36.75
N SER A 409 15.91 -6.77 36.92
CA SER A 409 16.40 -5.97 38.04
C SER A 409 16.12 -4.47 37.95
N VAL A 410 15.76 -3.92 36.78
CA VAL A 410 15.50 -2.50 36.55
C VAL A 410 14.03 -2.28 36.22
N ASN A 411 13.39 -1.26 36.80
CA ASN A 411 12.00 -0.89 36.52
C ASN A 411 11.00 -2.07 36.53
N HIS A 412 11.22 -3.03 37.43
CA HIS A 412 10.40 -4.24 37.58
C HIS A 412 10.25 -5.08 36.29
N GLY A 413 11.26 -5.06 35.41
CA GLY A 413 11.24 -5.80 34.15
C GLY A 413 10.34 -5.21 33.06
N GLN A 414 9.92 -3.95 33.21
CA GLN A 414 9.15 -3.27 32.17
C GLN A 414 10.04 -2.92 30.97
N VAL A 415 9.51 -3.13 29.77
CA VAL A 415 10.16 -2.72 28.53
C VAL A 415 10.00 -1.21 28.34
N GLY A 416 11.11 -0.50 28.33
CA GLY A 416 11.15 0.92 28.00
C GLY A 416 11.16 1.17 26.49
N SER A 417 10.97 2.43 26.13
CA SER A 417 11.00 2.88 24.74
C SER A 417 12.40 2.80 24.13
N HIS A 418 12.47 2.22 22.94
CA HIS A 418 13.67 2.14 22.11
C HIS A 418 13.65 3.24 21.03
N TYR A 419 14.81 3.61 20.49
CA TYR A 419 14.92 4.62 19.46
C TYR A 419 15.99 4.27 18.43
N TRP A 420 15.79 4.70 17.19
CA TRP A 420 16.76 4.46 16.12
C TRP A 420 17.87 5.51 16.11
N GLN A 421 19.07 5.05 15.77
CA GLN A 421 20.18 5.86 15.31
C GLN A 421 20.66 5.38 13.93
N HIS A 422 21.15 6.31 13.11
CA HIS A 422 21.60 6.04 11.76
C HIS A 422 22.81 6.89 11.39
N GLY A 423 23.83 6.30 10.79
CA GLY A 423 25.12 6.95 10.60
C GLY A 423 26.24 5.93 10.56
N PHE A 424 27.29 6.19 11.31
CA PHE A 424 28.33 5.21 11.55
C PHE A 424 28.86 5.29 12.98
N TYR A 425 28.90 4.14 13.67
CA TYR A 425 29.46 3.97 15.00
C TYR A 425 30.41 2.77 15.04
N ARG A 426 31.63 3.00 15.53
CA ARG A 426 32.69 1.97 15.55
C ARG A 426 33.63 2.13 16.76
N PRO A 427 34.48 1.13 17.08
CA PRO A 427 35.51 1.29 18.08
C PRO A 427 36.48 2.43 17.74
N ARG A 428 37.19 2.95 18.76
CA ARG A 428 38.24 3.97 18.56
C ARG A 428 39.34 3.46 17.64
N GLN A 429 39.83 4.34 16.76
CA GLN A 429 40.87 4.00 15.79
C GLN A 429 42.01 5.01 15.88
N SER A 430 43.22 4.61 15.49
CA SER A 430 44.38 5.50 15.45
C SER A 430 44.63 6.11 14.07
N HIS A 431 44.15 5.46 13.01
CA HIS A 431 44.52 5.81 11.64
C HIS A 431 43.43 5.57 10.57
N ILE A 432 42.34 4.86 10.89
CA ILE A 432 41.28 4.56 9.91
C ILE A 432 40.24 5.69 9.88
N VAL A 433 40.00 6.21 8.68
CA VAL A 433 38.87 7.12 8.40
C VAL A 433 37.86 6.36 7.58
N ASN A 434 36.60 6.34 8.03
CA ASN A 434 35.50 5.69 7.33
C ASN A 434 34.58 6.73 6.74
N VAL A 435 34.17 6.50 5.49
CA VAL A 435 33.21 7.35 4.77
C VAL A 435 32.11 6.47 4.21
N LEU A 436 30.86 6.90 4.38
CA LEU A 436 29.70 6.29 3.76
C LEU A 436 28.68 7.35 3.37
N TRP A 437 27.70 6.95 2.56
CA TRP A 437 26.57 7.77 2.18
C TRP A 437 25.26 7.09 2.56
N LEU A 438 24.31 7.90 2.98
CA LEU A 438 22.97 7.50 3.38
C LEU A 438 21.97 8.25 2.53
N ASP A 439 20.93 7.55 2.10
CA ASP A 439 19.84 8.13 1.33
C ASP A 439 18.50 7.46 1.69
N ARG A 440 17.40 8.21 1.62
CA ARG A 440 15.99 7.79 1.84
C ARG A 440 15.78 6.80 2.99
N VAL A 441 15.58 7.31 4.20
CA VAL A 441 15.23 6.50 5.37
C VAL A 441 13.73 6.57 5.63
N LEU A 442 13.09 5.41 5.72
CA LEU A 442 11.64 5.25 5.76
C LEU A 442 11.21 4.39 6.95
N ARG A 443 10.00 4.65 7.48
CA ARG A 443 9.29 3.72 8.38
C ARG A 443 7.82 3.65 8.02
N GLY A 444 7.31 2.45 7.79
CA GLY A 444 5.89 2.19 7.52
C GLY A 444 5.31 1.07 8.38
N SER A 445 3.99 1.00 8.45
CA SER A 445 3.26 -0.14 9.03
C SER A 445 2.95 -1.23 8.01
N ARG A 446 3.13 -0.96 6.71
CA ARG A 446 2.86 -1.88 5.61
C ARG A 446 4.04 -1.95 4.65
N LEU A 447 4.30 -3.15 4.14
CA LEU A 447 5.36 -3.40 3.17
C LEU A 447 5.09 -2.68 1.85
N SER A 448 3.84 -2.68 1.38
CA SER A 448 3.44 -2.04 0.13
C SER A 448 3.73 -0.53 0.12
N ASP A 449 3.52 0.14 1.24
CA ASP A 449 3.79 1.58 1.37
C ASP A 449 5.29 1.88 1.35
N VAL A 450 6.09 1.05 2.03
CA VAL A 450 7.56 1.15 1.99
C VAL A 450 8.09 0.84 0.59
N LEU A 451 7.55 -0.18 -0.09
CA LEU A 451 7.94 -0.53 -1.45
C LEU A 451 7.61 0.58 -2.45
N ALA A 452 6.40 1.11 -2.41
CA ALA A 452 5.98 2.21 -3.26
C ALA A 452 6.91 3.42 -3.08
N ALA A 453 7.25 3.77 -1.84
CA ALA A 453 8.19 4.84 -1.54
C ALA A 453 9.64 4.53 -1.96
N MET A 454 10.02 3.26 -2.04
CA MET A 454 11.31 2.81 -2.60
C MET A 454 11.32 2.76 -4.14
N GLY A 455 10.22 3.14 -4.79
CA GLY A 455 10.07 3.17 -6.26
C GLY A 455 9.58 1.87 -6.87
N GLU A 456 9.06 0.94 -6.06
CA GLU A 456 8.51 -0.35 -6.48
C GLU A 456 6.97 -0.30 -6.40
N PRO A 457 6.24 -0.06 -7.51
CA PRO A 457 4.80 -0.20 -7.50
C PRO A 457 4.43 -1.64 -7.14
N PHE A 458 3.74 -1.84 -6.02
CA PHE A 458 3.24 -3.15 -5.63
C PHE A 458 2.03 -3.51 -6.51
N ALA A 459 2.28 -4.20 -7.63
CA ALA A 459 1.24 -4.64 -8.56
C ALA A 459 1.42 -6.13 -8.89
N ALA A 460 1.20 -7.00 -7.91
CA ALA A 460 1.37 -8.44 -8.06
C ALA A 460 0.14 -9.10 -8.72
N ARG A 461 -0.04 -8.93 -10.03
CA ARG A 461 -1.02 -9.73 -10.81
C ARG A 461 -0.39 -11.01 -11.31
N LEU A 462 -1.08 -12.14 -11.20
CA LEU A 462 -0.60 -13.43 -11.67
C LEU A 462 -0.36 -13.35 -13.17
N VAL A 463 0.85 -13.68 -13.61
CA VAL A 463 1.21 -13.77 -15.03
C VAL A 463 1.41 -15.23 -15.41
N PRO A 464 1.22 -15.60 -16.69
CA PRO A 464 1.54 -16.95 -17.15
C PRO A 464 2.99 -17.32 -16.84
N ALA A 465 3.22 -18.57 -16.45
CA ALA A 465 4.57 -19.07 -16.26
C ALA A 465 5.37 -19.03 -17.58
N ALA A 466 6.70 -18.86 -17.46
CA ALA A 466 7.61 -18.90 -18.58
C ALA A 466 7.63 -20.29 -19.26
N ASP A 467 8.19 -20.36 -20.47
CA ASP A 467 8.39 -21.60 -21.24
C ASP A 467 7.12 -22.42 -21.48
N ASP A 468 5.98 -21.74 -21.60
CA ASP A 468 4.67 -22.34 -21.74
C ASP A 468 4.28 -23.32 -20.59
N ARG A 469 4.85 -23.15 -19.38
CA ARG A 469 4.47 -23.94 -18.20
C ARG A 469 3.06 -23.62 -17.71
N ILE A 470 2.49 -24.56 -16.95
CA ILE A 470 1.10 -24.59 -16.52
C ILE A 470 1.06 -24.63 -15.00
N TYR A 471 0.37 -23.68 -14.35
CA TYR A 471 0.19 -23.75 -12.91
C TYR A 471 -0.70 -24.92 -12.52
N PHE A 472 -0.26 -25.73 -11.56
CA PHE A 472 -1.05 -26.80 -10.98
C PHE A 472 -1.62 -26.36 -9.64
N ALA A 473 -2.94 -26.44 -9.50
CA ALA A 473 -3.70 -26.06 -8.32
C ALA A 473 -4.76 -27.12 -7.99
N ALA A 474 -5.42 -26.99 -6.84
CA ALA A 474 -6.55 -27.84 -6.49
C ALA A 474 -7.49 -27.16 -5.49
N PHE A 475 -8.76 -27.54 -5.53
CA PHE A 475 -9.66 -27.44 -4.38
C PHE A 475 -9.41 -28.64 -3.48
N PRO A 476 -8.82 -28.47 -2.28
CA PRO A 476 -8.31 -29.59 -1.49
C PRO A 476 -9.36 -30.12 -0.49
N ASP A 477 -10.63 -30.18 -0.90
CA ASP A 477 -11.79 -30.47 -0.05
C ASP A 477 -11.88 -29.48 1.12
N PHE A 478 -12.55 -28.34 0.96
CA PHE A 478 -12.84 -27.42 2.08
C PHE A 478 -14.23 -27.64 2.70
N GLY A 479 -14.72 -28.89 2.65
CA GLY A 479 -16.05 -29.29 3.08
C GLY A 479 -17.14 -28.90 2.07
N GLU A 480 -18.34 -29.44 2.29
CA GLU A 480 -19.52 -29.34 1.42
C GLU A 480 -19.90 -27.88 1.07
N GLU A 481 -19.73 -26.97 2.02
CA GLU A 481 -20.01 -25.54 1.80
C GLU A 481 -18.81 -24.79 1.19
N GLU A 482 -17.73 -25.48 0.84
CA GLU A 482 -16.53 -24.97 0.15
C GLU A 482 -15.78 -23.84 0.87
N ASN A 483 -16.10 -23.59 2.14
CA ASN A 483 -15.67 -22.40 2.87
C ASN A 483 -14.94 -22.74 4.19
N THR A 484 -14.74 -24.04 4.50
CA THR A 484 -14.00 -24.52 5.69
C THR A 484 -12.50 -24.65 5.40
N VAL A 485 -11.86 -23.49 5.21
CA VAL A 485 -10.44 -23.41 4.86
C VAL A 485 -9.57 -23.77 6.06
N THR A 486 -8.73 -24.79 5.91
CA THR A 486 -7.73 -25.16 6.93
C THR A 486 -6.39 -25.52 6.28
N PRO A 487 -5.24 -25.19 6.93
CA PRO A 487 -3.92 -25.62 6.46
C PRO A 487 -3.75 -27.14 6.40
N GLY A 488 -4.50 -27.88 7.25
CA GLY A 488 -4.46 -29.34 7.28
C GLY A 488 -4.94 -29.97 5.98
N ARG A 489 -6.11 -29.55 5.49
CA ARG A 489 -6.71 -30.04 4.23
C ARG A 489 -5.79 -29.79 3.02
N ILE A 490 -5.12 -28.64 2.96
CA ILE A 490 -4.10 -28.34 1.94
C ILE A 490 -2.93 -29.34 2.02
N ARG A 491 -2.33 -29.50 3.21
CA ARG A 491 -1.20 -30.44 3.40
C ARG A 491 -1.57 -31.89 3.08
N ASP A 492 -2.79 -32.31 3.45
CA ASP A 492 -3.26 -33.68 3.20
C ASP A 492 -3.42 -33.93 1.71
N PHE A 493 -4.01 -32.98 0.97
CA PHE A 493 -4.06 -33.04 -0.49
C PHE A 493 -2.65 -33.06 -1.10
N GLU A 494 -1.75 -32.16 -0.72
CA GLU A 494 -0.38 -32.10 -1.29
C GLU A 494 0.41 -33.37 -1.00
N LYS A 495 0.26 -33.97 0.19
CA LYS A 495 0.86 -35.25 0.55
C LYS A 495 0.29 -36.38 -0.30
N LEU A 496 -1.00 -36.36 -0.57
CA LEU A 496 -1.66 -37.34 -1.42
C LEU A 496 -1.24 -37.17 -2.89
N ALA A 497 -1.22 -35.96 -3.42
CA ALA A 497 -0.80 -35.66 -4.78
C ALA A 497 0.72 -35.85 -4.99
N GLY A 498 1.53 -35.74 -3.93
CA GLY A 498 3.00 -35.75 -4.05
C GLY A 498 3.56 -34.48 -4.70
N LYS A 499 2.77 -33.40 -4.75
CA LYS A 499 3.13 -32.12 -5.35
C LYS A 499 2.38 -30.99 -4.64
N LYS A 500 3.05 -29.83 -4.50
CA LYS A 500 2.43 -28.63 -3.95
C LYS A 500 1.42 -27.99 -4.91
N ILE A 501 0.46 -27.23 -4.40
CA ILE A 501 -0.49 -26.48 -5.21
C ILE A 501 -0.10 -25.00 -5.32
N ALA A 502 -0.31 -24.42 -6.50
CA ALA A 502 -0.08 -23.01 -6.77
C ALA A 502 -1.12 -22.11 -6.08
N TRP A 503 -2.38 -22.55 -6.04
CA TRP A 503 -3.48 -21.88 -5.34
C TRP A 503 -4.54 -22.85 -4.87
N ALA A 504 -5.40 -22.37 -3.96
CA ALA A 504 -6.58 -23.08 -3.47
C ALA A 504 -7.81 -22.16 -3.51
N PRO A 505 -8.92 -22.57 -4.17
CA PRO A 505 -10.16 -21.81 -4.19
C PRO A 505 -11.01 -22.06 -2.95
N PHE A 506 -11.77 -21.05 -2.51
CA PHE A 506 -12.81 -21.18 -1.49
C PHE A 506 -13.95 -20.20 -1.75
N SER A 507 -15.14 -20.52 -1.24
CA SER A 507 -16.35 -19.71 -1.46
C SER A 507 -16.57 -18.68 -0.36
N GLN A 508 -16.86 -17.44 -0.76
CA GLN A 508 -17.32 -16.36 0.10
C GLN A 508 -18.78 -16.06 -0.19
N TYR A 509 -19.66 -16.53 0.69
CA TYR A 509 -21.09 -16.27 0.62
C TYR A 509 -21.47 -14.92 1.23
N TRP A 510 -22.13 -14.06 0.46
CA TRP A 510 -22.48 -12.71 0.94
C TRP A 510 -23.53 -12.71 2.05
N PHE A 511 -24.33 -13.78 2.19
CA PHE A 511 -25.24 -13.93 3.33
C PHE A 511 -24.52 -14.19 4.66
N GLU A 512 -23.30 -14.72 4.64
CA GLU A 512 -22.44 -14.89 5.82
C GLU A 512 -21.67 -13.61 6.15
N GLY A 513 -21.48 -12.73 5.17
CA GLY A 513 -20.81 -11.45 5.31
C GLY A 513 -20.00 -11.07 4.08
N MET A 514 -19.87 -9.76 3.85
CA MET A 514 -19.10 -9.19 2.73
C MET A 514 -17.73 -8.66 3.19
N ASP A 515 -17.30 -8.93 4.41
CA ASP A 515 -16.00 -8.49 4.90
C ASP A 515 -14.86 -9.31 4.28
N TYR A 516 -13.67 -8.72 4.22
CA TYR A 516 -12.48 -9.40 3.70
C TYR A 516 -12.16 -10.67 4.50
N PRO A 517 -12.11 -11.87 3.89
CA PRO A 517 -11.99 -13.15 4.60
C PRO A 517 -10.53 -13.43 5.03
N ARG A 518 -9.98 -12.55 5.87
CA ARG A 518 -8.57 -12.51 6.30
C ARG A 518 -8.08 -13.86 6.81
N GLU A 519 -8.83 -14.51 7.70
CA GLU A 519 -8.39 -15.78 8.31
C GLU A 519 -8.21 -16.90 7.27
N LYS A 520 -9.15 -17.02 6.33
CA LYS A 520 -9.09 -18.02 5.24
C LYS A 520 -7.95 -17.73 4.28
N ILE A 521 -7.77 -16.46 3.94
CA ILE A 521 -6.68 -15.97 3.09
C ILE A 521 -5.31 -16.28 3.69
N HIS A 522 -5.10 -15.94 4.97
CA HIS A 522 -3.85 -16.21 5.68
C HIS A 522 -3.59 -17.72 5.81
N ALA A 523 -4.62 -18.53 6.11
CA ALA A 523 -4.48 -19.99 6.19
C ALA A 523 -3.96 -20.62 4.88
N ILE A 524 -4.43 -20.15 3.71
CA ILE A 524 -3.94 -20.61 2.41
C ILE A 524 -2.53 -20.07 2.14
N ARG A 525 -2.29 -18.77 2.41
CA ARG A 525 -1.00 -18.14 2.19
C ARG A 525 0.13 -18.78 3.02
N ASP A 526 -0.12 -19.04 4.28
CA ASP A 526 0.82 -19.66 5.21
C ASP A 526 1.11 -21.12 4.86
N SER A 527 0.23 -21.75 4.09
CA SER A 527 0.46 -23.08 3.50
C SER A 527 1.33 -23.03 2.24
N GLY A 528 1.70 -21.84 1.76
CA GLY A 528 2.56 -21.63 0.59
C GLY A 528 1.80 -21.54 -0.75
N ALA A 529 0.47 -21.45 -0.73
CA ALA A 529 -0.38 -21.33 -1.91
C ALA A 529 -1.00 -19.92 -2.03
N ILE A 530 -1.54 -19.55 -3.20
CA ILE A 530 -2.35 -18.33 -3.35
C ILE A 530 -3.82 -18.61 -3.00
N PRO A 531 -4.51 -17.71 -2.28
CA PRO A 531 -5.95 -17.80 -2.12
C PRO A 531 -6.69 -17.41 -3.40
N LEU A 532 -7.62 -18.26 -3.86
CA LEU A 532 -8.65 -17.88 -4.83
C LEU A 532 -9.98 -17.68 -4.11
N VAL A 533 -10.43 -16.42 -4.01
CA VAL A 533 -11.69 -16.05 -3.37
C VAL A 533 -12.81 -16.05 -4.40
N ARG A 534 -13.83 -16.88 -4.20
CA ARG A 534 -15.04 -16.88 -5.04
C ARG A 534 -16.13 -16.03 -4.42
N MET A 535 -16.37 -14.83 -4.95
CA MET A 535 -17.42 -13.94 -4.45
C MET A 535 -18.78 -14.41 -4.95
N GLN A 536 -19.61 -14.91 -4.04
CA GLN A 536 -20.93 -15.45 -4.35
C GLN A 536 -22.05 -14.54 -3.82
N PRO A 537 -22.65 -13.67 -4.67
CA PRO A 537 -23.72 -12.75 -4.27
C PRO A 537 -25.06 -13.48 -4.13
N ARG A 538 -25.18 -14.35 -3.12
CA ARG A 538 -26.40 -15.13 -2.83
C ARG A 538 -26.87 -15.00 -1.39
N SER A 539 -28.17 -15.25 -1.20
CA SER A 539 -28.86 -15.25 0.09
C SER A 539 -29.01 -16.65 0.71
N THR A 540 -28.67 -17.71 -0.01
CA THR A 540 -28.89 -19.09 0.43
C THR A 540 -27.98 -20.10 -0.26
N THR A 541 -27.79 -21.23 0.43
CA THR A 541 -27.41 -22.58 -0.01
C THR A 541 -27.85 -23.02 -1.40
N ARG A 542 -29.14 -22.79 -1.60
CA ARG A 542 -30.00 -23.53 -2.52
C ARG A 542 -29.79 -23.08 -3.96
N GLU A 543 -29.67 -24.05 -4.85
CA GLU A 543 -29.60 -23.83 -6.30
C GLU A 543 -30.98 -23.61 -6.92
N TYR A 544 -31.01 -23.08 -8.14
CA TYR A 544 -32.20 -22.84 -8.95
C TYR A 544 -33.22 -21.92 -8.28
N VAL A 545 -32.74 -20.97 -7.49
CA VAL A 545 -33.55 -19.94 -6.85
C VAL A 545 -33.10 -18.56 -7.29
N ARG A 546 -34.07 -17.66 -7.43
CA ARG A 546 -33.81 -16.26 -7.76
C ARG A 546 -33.28 -15.51 -6.53
N GLU A 547 -32.23 -14.71 -6.70
CA GLU A 547 -31.73 -13.82 -5.65
C GLU A 547 -32.68 -12.62 -5.45
N THR A 548 -32.84 -12.19 -4.21
CA THR A 548 -33.75 -11.08 -3.85
C THR A 548 -33.07 -9.94 -3.09
N ARG A 549 -31.93 -10.21 -2.43
CA ARG A 549 -31.14 -9.26 -1.66
C ARG A 549 -29.94 -8.77 -2.45
N PHE A 550 -29.05 -9.66 -2.87
CA PHE A 550 -27.77 -9.36 -3.53
C PHE A 550 -27.88 -9.38 -5.06
N THR A 551 -28.97 -8.85 -5.60
CA THR A 551 -29.24 -8.88 -7.05
C THR A 551 -28.23 -8.05 -7.83
N LEU A 552 -27.93 -8.44 -9.08
CA LEU A 552 -27.05 -7.67 -9.97
C LEU A 552 -27.50 -6.21 -10.13
N ALA A 553 -28.79 -5.96 -10.23
CA ALA A 553 -29.34 -4.60 -10.34
C ALA A 553 -28.98 -3.71 -9.14
N ARG A 554 -29.02 -4.26 -7.92
CA ARG A 554 -28.66 -3.54 -6.69
C ARG A 554 -27.15 -3.32 -6.58
N ILE A 555 -26.34 -4.28 -7.04
CA ILE A 555 -24.89 -4.12 -7.15
C ILE A 555 -24.56 -2.95 -8.08
N ILE A 556 -25.16 -2.92 -9.29
CA ILE A 556 -24.98 -1.83 -10.26
C ILE A 556 -25.45 -0.48 -9.72
N GLN A 557 -26.53 -0.45 -8.93
CA GLN A 557 -27.07 0.78 -8.34
C GLN A 557 -26.23 1.34 -7.19
N GLY A 558 -25.24 0.57 -6.73
CA GLY A 558 -24.31 0.98 -5.70
C GLY A 558 -24.73 0.64 -4.26
N ASP A 559 -25.76 -0.19 -4.07
CA ASP A 559 -26.27 -0.57 -2.74
C ASP A 559 -25.22 -1.26 -1.86
N PHE A 560 -24.16 -1.81 -2.48
CA PHE A 560 -23.11 -2.56 -1.82
C PHE A 560 -21.71 -1.93 -1.97
N ASP A 561 -21.61 -0.70 -2.46
CA ASP A 561 -20.34 -0.04 -2.77
C ASP A 561 -19.45 0.09 -1.55
N GLU A 562 -19.99 0.60 -0.44
CA GLU A 562 -19.19 0.84 0.76
C GLU A 562 -18.68 -0.47 1.41
N PRO A 563 -19.49 -1.55 1.54
CA PRO A 563 -18.96 -2.89 1.85
C PRO A 563 -17.87 -3.39 0.91
N LEU A 564 -18.05 -3.25 -0.41
CA LEU A 564 -17.09 -3.68 -1.43
C LEU A 564 -15.78 -2.87 -1.37
N SER A 565 -15.86 -1.56 -1.20
CA SER A 565 -14.71 -0.68 -1.00
C SER A 565 -14.00 -0.99 0.32
N ARG A 566 -14.71 -1.33 1.41
CA ARG A 566 -14.07 -1.84 2.63
C ARG A 566 -13.31 -3.14 2.39
N TRP A 567 -13.90 -4.08 1.64
CA TRP A 567 -13.23 -5.32 1.27
C TRP A 567 -11.95 -5.01 0.47
N ALA A 568 -12.03 -4.12 -0.52
CA ALA A 568 -10.91 -3.72 -1.36
C ALA A 568 -9.80 -3.02 -0.56
N ARG A 569 -10.16 -2.10 0.33
CA ARG A 569 -9.22 -1.48 1.27
C ARG A 569 -8.53 -2.56 2.09
N ALA A 570 -9.26 -3.46 2.73
CA ALA A 570 -8.67 -4.52 3.53
C ALA A 570 -7.74 -5.44 2.70
N ALA A 571 -8.08 -5.75 1.45
CA ALA A 571 -7.24 -6.52 0.54
C ALA A 571 -5.94 -5.78 0.16
N ARG A 572 -6.02 -4.49 -0.16
CA ARG A 572 -4.84 -3.63 -0.39
C ARG A 572 -3.95 -3.61 0.84
N GLU A 573 -4.55 -3.42 2.02
CA GLU A 573 -3.85 -3.33 3.29
C GLU A 573 -3.16 -4.63 3.68
N ASP A 574 -3.74 -5.77 3.31
CA ASP A 574 -3.15 -7.09 3.55
C ASP A 574 -1.95 -7.35 2.64
N GLY A 575 -1.97 -6.82 1.42
CA GLY A 575 -0.86 -6.93 0.47
C GLY A 575 -0.53 -8.37 0.05
N ILE A 576 -1.38 -9.35 0.38
CA ILE A 576 -1.24 -10.72 -0.10
C ILE A 576 -1.71 -10.74 -1.55
N PRO A 577 -0.97 -11.30 -2.51
CA PRO A 577 -1.49 -11.51 -3.85
C PRO A 577 -2.72 -12.44 -3.83
N LEU A 578 -3.81 -12.05 -4.49
CA LEU A 578 -5.07 -12.78 -4.49
C LEU A 578 -5.53 -13.10 -5.91
N LEU A 579 -6.19 -14.24 -6.06
CA LEU A 579 -7.04 -14.53 -7.20
C LEU A 579 -8.50 -14.28 -6.78
N VAL A 580 -9.28 -13.58 -7.58
CA VAL A 580 -10.70 -13.32 -7.28
C VAL A 580 -11.56 -13.55 -8.52
N ASP A 581 -12.60 -14.36 -8.37
CA ASP A 581 -13.72 -14.39 -9.32
C ASP A 581 -15.01 -13.87 -8.65
N PHE A 582 -15.93 -13.39 -9.48
CA PHE A 582 -17.26 -12.94 -9.06
C PHE A 582 -18.29 -13.71 -9.86
N GLY A 583 -19.19 -14.41 -9.16
CA GLY A 583 -20.26 -15.18 -9.77
C GLY A 583 -19.75 -16.28 -10.70
N VAL A 584 -19.21 -17.35 -10.09
CA VAL A 584 -18.71 -18.54 -10.77
C VAL A 584 -19.75 -19.14 -11.73
N GLU A 585 -19.29 -19.69 -12.86
CA GLU A 585 -20.11 -20.41 -13.85
C GLU A 585 -21.35 -19.64 -14.35
N VAL A 586 -21.19 -18.35 -14.63
CA VAL A 586 -22.31 -17.43 -14.89
C VAL A 586 -23.25 -17.83 -16.05
N ASN A 587 -22.80 -18.66 -16.99
CA ASN A 587 -23.63 -19.16 -18.10
C ASN A 587 -24.43 -20.44 -17.76
N GLY A 588 -24.37 -20.93 -16.52
CA GLY A 588 -25.25 -21.99 -16.00
C GLY A 588 -26.50 -21.45 -15.29
N GLN A 589 -27.55 -22.27 -15.18
CA GLN A 589 -28.85 -21.83 -14.63
C GLN A 589 -28.98 -21.96 -13.09
N TRP A 590 -28.12 -22.75 -12.46
CA TRP A 590 -28.19 -23.14 -11.05
C TRP A 590 -27.94 -22.00 -10.06
N PHE A 591 -27.10 -21.02 -10.40
CA PHE A 591 -26.78 -19.89 -9.52
C PHE A 591 -27.56 -18.62 -9.84
N PRO A 592 -27.89 -17.77 -8.84
CA PRO A 592 -28.80 -16.64 -9.06
C PRO A 592 -28.22 -15.44 -9.83
N TRP A 593 -26.90 -15.39 -10.03
CA TRP A 593 -26.19 -14.29 -10.70
C TRP A 593 -26.08 -14.46 -12.22
N ASN A 594 -26.68 -15.50 -12.81
CA ASN A 594 -26.68 -15.71 -14.26
C ASN A 594 -27.67 -14.80 -15.01
N GLY A 595 -27.61 -14.81 -16.34
CA GLY A 595 -28.51 -14.01 -17.17
C GLY A 595 -29.96 -14.49 -17.13
N TYR A 596 -30.23 -15.79 -16.96
CA TYR A 596 -31.59 -16.36 -16.89
C TYR A 596 -32.44 -15.69 -15.79
N TRP A 597 -31.89 -15.56 -14.58
CA TRP A 597 -32.59 -14.93 -13.45
C TRP A 597 -32.64 -13.40 -13.51
N ASN A 598 -31.86 -12.78 -14.40
CA ASN A 598 -31.61 -11.34 -14.42
C ASN A 598 -32.03 -10.63 -15.72
N GLY A 599 -32.82 -11.26 -16.58
CA GLY A 599 -33.41 -10.61 -17.77
C GLY A 599 -33.35 -11.45 -19.05
N GLY A 600 -32.60 -12.56 -19.02
CA GLY A 600 -32.42 -13.46 -20.14
C GLY A 600 -31.93 -12.73 -21.39
N GLY A 601 -32.49 -13.12 -22.54
CA GLY A 601 -32.19 -12.52 -23.84
C GLY A 601 -33.02 -11.30 -24.23
N ALA A 602 -33.76 -10.66 -23.30
CA ALA A 602 -34.40 -9.38 -23.59
C ALA A 602 -33.32 -8.31 -23.91
N THR A 603 -33.62 -7.30 -24.75
CA THR A 603 -32.63 -6.31 -25.20
C THR A 603 -33.18 -4.88 -25.11
N GLY A 604 -33.69 -4.49 -23.96
CA GLY A 604 -34.36 -3.18 -23.88
C GLY A 604 -34.95 -2.83 -22.53
N ALA A 605 -34.86 -3.74 -21.54
CA ALA A 605 -35.15 -3.40 -20.17
C ALA A 605 -33.91 -2.88 -19.43
N TYR A 606 -32.72 -2.92 -20.05
CA TYR A 606 -31.46 -2.48 -19.46
C TYR A 606 -30.42 -2.14 -20.53
N GLY A 607 -29.52 -1.21 -20.20
CA GLY A 607 -28.29 -0.96 -20.98
C GLY A 607 -28.47 -0.76 -22.48
N ASP A 608 -27.71 -1.52 -23.27
CA ASP A 608 -27.65 -1.44 -24.73
C ASP A 608 -28.83 -2.21 -25.36
N PRO A 609 -29.69 -1.54 -26.17
CA PRO A 609 -30.86 -2.17 -26.77
C PRO A 609 -30.54 -3.28 -27.80
N ASP A 610 -29.27 -3.43 -28.21
CA ASP A 610 -28.81 -4.50 -29.10
C ASP A 610 -28.08 -5.62 -28.34
N TYR A 611 -28.06 -5.57 -27.00
CA TYR A 611 -27.35 -6.51 -26.15
C TYR A 611 -28.31 -7.25 -25.20
N PRO A 612 -28.10 -8.55 -24.90
CA PRO A 612 -28.97 -9.28 -23.98
C PRO A 612 -28.84 -8.76 -22.53
N ASP A 613 -29.94 -8.23 -21.99
CA ASP A 613 -30.09 -7.57 -20.69
C ASP A 613 -29.50 -8.41 -19.54
N GLY A 614 -29.75 -9.73 -19.53
CA GLY A 614 -29.27 -10.63 -18.49
C GLY A 614 -27.74 -10.68 -18.41
N PRO A 615 -27.05 -11.13 -19.47
CA PRO A 615 -25.60 -11.05 -19.58
C PRO A 615 -25.03 -9.65 -19.39
N GLU A 616 -25.71 -8.61 -19.88
CA GLU A 616 -25.27 -7.23 -19.72
C GLU A 616 -25.19 -6.80 -18.25
N ARG A 617 -26.23 -7.11 -17.47
CA ARG A 617 -26.26 -6.80 -16.04
C ARG A 617 -25.13 -7.47 -15.28
N PHE A 618 -24.78 -8.70 -15.62
CA PHE A 618 -23.64 -9.37 -14.99
C PHE A 618 -22.33 -8.68 -15.37
N ARG A 619 -22.13 -8.44 -16.67
CA ARG A 619 -20.96 -7.73 -17.21
C ARG A 619 -20.75 -6.41 -16.46
N ASP A 620 -21.80 -5.61 -16.33
CA ASP A 620 -21.72 -4.29 -15.73
C ASP A 620 -21.57 -4.36 -14.20
N ALA A 621 -22.22 -5.30 -13.52
CA ALA A 621 -22.02 -5.53 -12.09
C ALA A 621 -20.56 -5.91 -11.78
N TYR A 622 -19.96 -6.77 -12.62
CA TYR A 622 -18.57 -7.19 -12.43
C TYR A 622 -17.61 -6.03 -12.70
N ARG A 623 -17.84 -5.23 -13.76
CA ARG A 623 -17.08 -4.01 -14.01
C ARG A 623 -17.13 -3.04 -12.82
N HIS A 624 -18.33 -2.82 -12.30
CA HIS A 624 -18.55 -1.94 -11.15
C HIS A 624 -17.75 -2.38 -9.91
N ILE A 625 -17.78 -3.67 -9.57
CA ILE A 625 -16.98 -4.23 -8.46
C ILE A 625 -15.48 -3.98 -8.69
N ILE A 626 -14.97 -4.27 -9.89
CA ILE A 626 -13.55 -4.09 -10.21
C ILE A 626 -13.17 -2.61 -10.17
N ASP A 627 -14.03 -1.70 -10.63
CA ASP A 627 -13.77 -0.26 -10.61
C ASP A 627 -13.72 0.30 -9.19
N LEU A 628 -14.59 -0.17 -8.29
CA LEU A 628 -14.49 0.15 -6.85
C LEU A 628 -13.15 -0.32 -6.28
N PHE A 629 -12.72 -1.52 -6.62
CA PHE A 629 -11.47 -2.07 -6.11
C PHE A 629 -10.23 -1.35 -6.65
N ARG A 630 -10.29 -0.89 -7.90
CA ARG A 630 -9.26 -0.04 -8.52
C ARG A 630 -9.22 1.36 -7.91
N ALA A 631 -10.38 1.95 -7.61
CA ALA A 631 -10.46 3.22 -6.90
C ALA A 631 -9.80 3.11 -5.51
N GLU A 632 -9.92 1.95 -4.88
CA GLU A 632 -9.24 1.62 -3.63
C GLU A 632 -7.81 1.10 -3.81
N GLN A 633 -7.27 1.07 -5.03
CA GLN A 633 -5.89 0.64 -5.34
C GLN A 633 -5.56 -0.77 -4.82
N ALA A 634 -6.52 -1.70 -4.88
CA ALA A 634 -6.32 -3.11 -4.57
C ALA A 634 -5.62 -3.84 -5.74
N ASP A 635 -4.43 -3.36 -6.11
CA ASP A 635 -3.66 -3.82 -7.28
C ASP A 635 -2.98 -5.20 -7.08
N ASN A 636 -3.12 -5.77 -5.89
CA ASN A 636 -2.67 -7.11 -5.52
C ASN A 636 -3.66 -8.21 -5.92
N ILE A 637 -4.74 -7.87 -6.62
CA ILE A 637 -5.78 -8.81 -7.05
C ILE A 637 -5.64 -9.10 -8.53
N THR A 638 -5.68 -10.39 -8.86
CA THR A 638 -5.86 -10.92 -10.21
C THR A 638 -7.32 -11.30 -10.40
N TRP A 639 -7.98 -10.73 -11.41
CA TRP A 639 -9.39 -10.97 -11.68
C TRP A 639 -9.62 -12.08 -12.70
N LEU A 640 -10.48 -13.05 -12.36
CA LEU A 640 -10.78 -14.21 -13.19
C LEU A 640 -12.25 -14.19 -13.64
N PHE A 641 -12.48 -14.29 -14.95
CA PHE A 641 -13.83 -14.49 -15.48
C PHE A 641 -14.10 -15.98 -15.67
N HIS A 642 -15.09 -16.52 -14.97
CA HIS A 642 -15.28 -17.96 -14.85
C HIS A 642 -16.61 -18.43 -15.45
N VAL A 643 -16.55 -19.33 -16.42
CA VAL A 643 -17.71 -19.88 -17.15
C VAL A 643 -17.66 -21.40 -17.22
N THR A 644 -18.81 -22.06 -17.28
CA THR A 644 -18.88 -23.51 -17.48
C THR A 644 -18.89 -23.85 -18.97
N MET A 645 -18.24 -24.96 -19.35
CA MET A 645 -18.23 -25.47 -20.73
C MET A 645 -19.04 -26.76 -20.90
N TYR A 646 -19.62 -27.28 -19.81
CA TYR A 646 -20.35 -28.53 -19.79
C TYR A 646 -21.68 -28.42 -20.56
N MET A 647 -22.53 -27.45 -20.24
CA MET A 647 -23.72 -27.06 -21.01
C MET A 647 -24.00 -25.55 -20.84
N ASP A 648 -24.46 -24.87 -21.90
CA ASP A 648 -25.08 -23.55 -21.73
C ASP A 648 -26.53 -23.81 -21.31
N GLU A 649 -26.94 -23.38 -20.12
CA GLU A 649 -28.31 -23.55 -19.64
C GLU A 649 -28.93 -22.19 -19.32
N PRO A 650 -29.88 -21.70 -20.14
CA PRO A 650 -30.42 -22.34 -21.35
C PRO A 650 -29.46 -22.29 -22.55
N ALA A 651 -29.62 -23.22 -23.50
CA ALA A 651 -28.78 -23.36 -24.70
C ALA A 651 -29.12 -22.32 -25.79
N ASP A 652 -29.48 -21.10 -25.38
CA ASP A 652 -29.83 -20.00 -26.25
C ASP A 652 -28.60 -19.18 -26.65
N VAL A 653 -28.66 -18.54 -27.82
CA VAL A 653 -27.56 -17.69 -28.33
C VAL A 653 -27.19 -16.57 -27.34
N TRP A 654 -28.17 -15.97 -26.69
CA TRP A 654 -27.95 -14.87 -25.74
C TRP A 654 -27.13 -15.31 -24.51
N ASN A 655 -27.13 -16.61 -24.17
CA ASN A 655 -26.46 -17.15 -22.99
C ASN A 655 -24.99 -17.53 -23.24
N GLN A 656 -24.44 -17.25 -24.42
CA GLN A 656 -23.05 -17.57 -24.72
C GLN A 656 -22.07 -16.79 -23.82
N PRO A 657 -20.97 -17.41 -23.34
CA PRO A 657 -19.96 -16.79 -22.45
C PRO A 657 -19.48 -15.40 -22.86
N ARG A 658 -19.30 -15.16 -24.17
CA ARG A 658 -18.84 -13.86 -24.71
C ARG A 658 -19.75 -12.69 -24.32
N PHE A 659 -21.04 -12.92 -24.09
CA PHE A 659 -21.98 -11.86 -23.71
C PHE A 659 -21.86 -11.46 -22.23
N TYR A 660 -21.33 -12.32 -21.38
CA TYR A 660 -21.10 -12.01 -19.97
C TYR A 660 -19.74 -11.33 -19.73
N TYR A 661 -18.86 -11.34 -20.73
CA TYR A 661 -17.46 -10.96 -20.57
C TYR A 661 -17.27 -9.46 -20.27
N PRO A 662 -16.68 -9.09 -19.11
CA PRO A 662 -16.41 -7.69 -18.76
C PRO A 662 -15.41 -6.97 -19.68
N GLY A 663 -14.64 -7.71 -20.48
CA GLY A 663 -13.67 -7.16 -21.41
C GLY A 663 -12.23 -7.27 -20.90
N ASP A 664 -11.30 -7.15 -21.84
CA ASP A 664 -9.87 -7.36 -21.58
C ASP A 664 -9.28 -6.32 -20.61
N ASP A 665 -9.86 -5.14 -20.49
CA ASP A 665 -9.37 -4.12 -19.56
C ASP A 665 -9.80 -4.40 -18.11
N TYR A 666 -10.72 -5.34 -17.89
CA TYR A 666 -11.25 -5.70 -16.57
C TYR A 666 -10.72 -7.03 -16.06
N ILE A 667 -10.56 -8.00 -16.95
CA ILE A 667 -10.23 -9.38 -16.58
C ILE A 667 -8.76 -9.70 -16.86
N ASP A 668 -8.08 -10.35 -15.92
CA ASP A 668 -6.69 -10.78 -16.10
C ASP A 668 -6.61 -12.19 -16.70
N TRP A 669 -7.50 -13.11 -16.30
CA TRP A 669 -7.53 -14.51 -16.75
C TRP A 669 -8.94 -14.97 -17.09
N ILE A 670 -9.08 -15.81 -18.13
CA ILE A 670 -10.35 -16.49 -18.43
C ILE A 670 -10.29 -17.89 -17.84
N GLY A 671 -11.23 -18.19 -16.96
CA GLY A 671 -11.43 -19.45 -16.28
C GLY A 671 -12.55 -20.28 -16.90
N VAL A 672 -12.36 -21.60 -16.95
CA VAL A 672 -13.40 -22.53 -17.36
C VAL A 672 -13.57 -23.70 -16.39
N SER A 673 -14.82 -24.15 -16.23
CA SER A 673 -15.15 -25.47 -15.67
C SER A 673 -15.26 -26.51 -16.78
N LEU A 674 -14.58 -27.64 -16.61
CA LEU A 674 -14.56 -28.77 -17.53
C LEU A 674 -14.69 -30.09 -16.75
N TYR A 675 -15.91 -30.53 -16.54
CA TYR A 675 -16.23 -31.78 -15.86
C TYR A 675 -16.61 -32.88 -16.85
N GLY A 676 -16.20 -34.11 -16.55
CA GLY A 676 -16.82 -35.31 -17.11
C GLY A 676 -18.09 -35.68 -16.35
N ALA A 677 -18.53 -36.93 -16.48
CA ALA A 677 -19.63 -37.46 -15.67
C ALA A 677 -19.37 -37.16 -14.18
N LEU A 678 -20.31 -36.48 -13.55
CA LEU A 678 -20.26 -36.11 -12.13
C LEU A 678 -20.90 -37.18 -11.26
N HIS A 679 -21.72 -38.08 -11.81
CA HIS A 679 -22.46 -39.07 -11.01
C HIS A 679 -22.40 -40.48 -11.64
N PRO A 680 -22.10 -41.56 -10.87
CA PRO A 680 -21.93 -42.91 -11.44
C PRO A 680 -23.12 -43.49 -12.21
N GLY A 681 -24.33 -43.03 -11.91
CA GLY A 681 -25.57 -43.40 -12.60
C GLY A 681 -25.93 -42.56 -13.82
N GLU A 682 -25.11 -41.60 -14.24
CA GLU A 682 -25.35 -40.87 -15.48
C GLU A 682 -25.28 -41.80 -16.69
N ASP A 683 -26.04 -41.47 -17.75
CA ASP A 683 -26.14 -42.30 -18.94
C ASP A 683 -25.18 -41.86 -20.05
N TYR A 684 -24.10 -41.15 -19.70
CA TYR A 684 -23.06 -40.70 -20.62
C TYR A 684 -21.67 -40.81 -19.96
N TRP A 685 -20.62 -40.83 -20.77
CA TRP A 685 -19.22 -40.78 -20.31
C TRP A 685 -18.36 -40.19 -21.42
N ASP A 686 -18.07 -38.89 -21.30
CA ASP A 686 -17.24 -38.18 -22.27
C ASP A 686 -15.81 -38.09 -21.76
N SER A 687 -14.85 -38.41 -22.63
CA SER A 687 -13.44 -38.08 -22.41
C SER A 687 -13.23 -36.57 -22.34
N PHE A 688 -12.14 -36.13 -21.73
CA PHE A 688 -11.80 -34.70 -21.68
C PHE A 688 -11.61 -34.11 -23.09
N THR A 689 -11.04 -34.90 -24.01
CA THR A 689 -10.96 -34.56 -25.43
C THR A 689 -12.34 -34.34 -26.05
N GLU A 690 -13.30 -35.22 -25.78
CA GLU A 690 -14.68 -35.08 -26.26
C GLU A 690 -15.33 -33.84 -25.67
N ILE A 691 -15.23 -33.58 -24.36
CA ILE A 691 -15.79 -32.37 -23.72
C ILE A 691 -15.27 -31.09 -24.38
N LEU A 692 -13.96 -31.01 -24.66
CA LEU A 692 -13.36 -29.84 -25.30
C LEU A 692 -13.78 -29.63 -26.77
N THR A 693 -14.11 -30.72 -27.47
CA THR A 693 -14.42 -30.68 -28.91
C THR A 693 -15.92 -30.67 -29.18
N ALA A 694 -16.70 -31.33 -28.34
CA ALA A 694 -18.15 -31.32 -28.31
C ALA A 694 -18.65 -29.89 -28.09
N GLY A 695 -19.78 -29.57 -28.73
CA GLY A 695 -20.40 -28.25 -28.65
C GLY A 695 -19.52 -27.08 -29.14
N ASN A 696 -18.36 -27.34 -29.74
CA ASN A 696 -17.32 -26.36 -30.07
C ASN A 696 -16.84 -25.53 -28.85
N ALA A 697 -16.66 -26.14 -27.67
CA ALA A 697 -16.20 -25.44 -26.45
C ALA A 697 -14.95 -24.58 -26.70
N TYR A 698 -13.96 -25.09 -27.44
CA TYR A 698 -12.78 -24.30 -27.80
C TYR A 698 -13.09 -23.01 -28.58
N ARG A 699 -14.09 -23.03 -29.48
CA ARG A 699 -14.50 -21.82 -30.21
C ARG A 699 -15.23 -20.85 -29.30
N LYS A 700 -16.07 -21.35 -28.39
CA LYS A 700 -16.75 -20.51 -27.39
C LYS A 700 -15.74 -19.79 -26.50
N ILE A 701 -14.71 -20.50 -26.04
CA ILE A 701 -13.62 -19.93 -25.25
C ILE A 701 -12.85 -18.87 -26.07
N GLN A 702 -12.45 -19.18 -27.30
CA GLN A 702 -11.77 -18.23 -28.19
C GLN A 702 -12.60 -16.98 -28.50
N ALA A 703 -13.93 -17.11 -28.51
CA ALA A 703 -14.85 -16.00 -28.76
C ALA A 703 -14.99 -15.04 -27.56
N ILE A 704 -14.53 -15.42 -26.37
CA ILE A 704 -14.49 -14.51 -25.19
C ILE A 704 -13.36 -13.49 -25.38
N SER A 705 -12.13 -13.97 -25.57
CA SER A 705 -10.95 -13.16 -25.90
C SER A 705 -9.85 -14.05 -26.47
N SER A 706 -9.09 -13.50 -27.42
CA SER A 706 -7.88 -14.14 -27.96
C SER A 706 -6.58 -13.68 -27.26
N ARG A 707 -6.68 -12.73 -26.30
CA ARG A 707 -5.52 -12.08 -25.68
C ARG A 707 -5.20 -12.60 -24.28
N LYS A 708 -6.21 -13.08 -23.56
CA LYS A 708 -6.08 -13.44 -22.14
C LYS A 708 -5.58 -14.87 -21.96
N PRO A 709 -4.76 -15.12 -20.91
CA PRO A 709 -4.41 -16.47 -20.53
C PRO A 709 -5.64 -17.25 -20.07
N LEU A 710 -5.64 -18.55 -20.38
CA LEU A 710 -6.72 -19.47 -20.04
C LEU A 710 -6.34 -20.32 -18.82
N ALA A 711 -7.26 -20.47 -17.88
CA ALA A 711 -7.16 -21.37 -16.74
C ALA A 711 -8.33 -22.35 -16.75
N ILE A 712 -8.05 -23.61 -16.43
CA ILE A 712 -9.09 -24.54 -15.97
C ILE A 712 -9.20 -24.32 -14.47
N LEU A 713 -10.29 -23.72 -14.02
CA LEU A 713 -10.51 -23.41 -12.61
C LEU A 713 -11.23 -24.54 -11.89
N GLU A 714 -11.89 -25.40 -12.65
CA GLU A 714 -12.60 -26.56 -12.15
C GLU A 714 -12.54 -27.71 -13.16
N MET A 715 -12.17 -28.90 -12.69
CA MET A 715 -12.28 -30.13 -13.47
C MET A 715 -12.32 -31.36 -12.56
N GLY A 716 -12.93 -32.41 -13.08
CA GLY A 716 -13.01 -33.71 -12.42
C GLY A 716 -13.92 -34.66 -13.18
N VAL A 717 -13.87 -35.93 -12.78
CA VAL A 717 -14.82 -36.96 -13.21
C VAL A 717 -15.05 -37.93 -12.06
N THR A 718 -16.27 -38.43 -11.92
CA THR A 718 -16.59 -39.42 -10.89
C THR A 718 -15.83 -40.73 -11.15
N ASP A 719 -15.52 -41.43 -10.07
CA ASP A 719 -15.06 -42.82 -10.17
C ASP A 719 -16.24 -43.81 -10.24
N HIS A 720 -15.93 -45.07 -10.52
CA HIS A 720 -16.86 -46.21 -10.52
C HIS A 720 -18.07 -46.08 -11.47
N HIS A 721 -17.97 -45.23 -12.49
CA HIS A 721 -18.98 -45.13 -13.54
C HIS A 721 -18.95 -46.38 -14.45
N PRO A 722 -20.08 -47.03 -14.76
CA PRO A 722 -20.10 -48.29 -15.50
C PRO A 722 -19.66 -48.16 -16.97
N ARG A 723 -19.62 -46.92 -17.50
CA ARG A 723 -19.29 -46.64 -18.90
C ARG A 723 -17.85 -46.15 -19.14
N GLY A 724 -17.04 -45.98 -18.10
CA GLY A 724 -15.67 -45.52 -18.31
C GLY A 724 -14.78 -45.56 -17.08
N ASN A 725 -13.53 -45.18 -17.27
CA ASN A 725 -12.47 -45.32 -16.28
C ASN A 725 -11.84 -43.97 -15.93
N LYS A 726 -11.88 -43.60 -14.65
CA LYS A 726 -11.33 -42.32 -14.16
C LYS A 726 -9.83 -42.16 -14.40
N ALA A 727 -9.05 -43.23 -14.24
CA ALA A 727 -7.60 -43.18 -14.47
C ALA A 727 -7.26 -42.90 -15.94
N GLU A 728 -8.02 -43.46 -16.88
CA GLU A 728 -7.90 -43.16 -18.32
C GLU A 728 -8.31 -41.71 -18.63
N TRP A 729 -9.41 -41.24 -18.04
CA TRP A 729 -9.89 -39.87 -18.21
C TRP A 729 -8.87 -38.85 -17.69
N LEU A 730 -8.25 -39.09 -16.53
CA LEU A 730 -7.20 -38.22 -15.98
C LEU A 730 -6.00 -38.12 -16.92
N ARG A 731 -5.55 -39.24 -17.49
CA ARG A 731 -4.43 -39.24 -18.46
C ARG A 731 -4.79 -38.46 -19.72
N ASP A 732 -5.99 -38.66 -20.27
CA ASP A 732 -6.48 -37.90 -21.42
C ASP A 732 -6.54 -36.40 -21.11
N ALA A 733 -7.09 -36.03 -19.95
CA ALA A 733 -7.24 -34.64 -19.53
C ALA A 733 -5.90 -33.92 -19.44
N PHE A 734 -4.95 -34.43 -18.64
CA PHE A 734 -3.65 -33.79 -18.47
C PHE A 734 -2.83 -33.79 -19.77
N ALA A 735 -2.92 -34.84 -20.60
CA ALA A 735 -2.29 -34.85 -21.92
C ALA A 735 -2.84 -33.74 -22.82
N ARG A 736 -4.16 -33.51 -22.82
CA ARG A 736 -4.77 -32.41 -23.59
C ARG A 736 -4.46 -31.06 -23.03
N ILE A 737 -4.50 -30.85 -21.71
CA ILE A 737 -4.10 -29.60 -21.08
C ILE A 737 -2.68 -29.21 -21.49
N ARG A 738 -1.77 -30.20 -21.57
CA ARG A 738 -0.38 -30.00 -21.96
C ARG A 738 -0.18 -29.71 -23.44
N SER A 739 -1.01 -30.26 -24.34
CA SER A 739 -0.71 -30.34 -25.78
C SER A 739 -1.86 -29.94 -26.72
N ASN A 740 -2.91 -29.28 -26.22
CA ASN A 740 -4.05 -28.90 -27.04
C ASN A 740 -3.64 -27.94 -28.18
N PRO A 741 -3.98 -28.26 -29.45
CA PRO A 741 -3.56 -27.44 -30.59
C PRO A 741 -4.40 -26.15 -30.78
N TYR A 742 -5.57 -26.07 -30.14
CA TYR A 742 -6.54 -24.96 -30.31
C TYR A 742 -6.54 -23.99 -29.13
N LEU A 743 -6.25 -24.48 -27.92
CA LEU A 743 -6.23 -23.70 -26.68
C LEU A 743 -4.92 -23.89 -25.95
N LYS A 744 -4.35 -22.80 -25.43
CA LYS A 744 -3.18 -22.84 -24.55
C LYS A 744 -3.60 -22.55 -23.12
N PHE A 745 -3.90 -23.59 -22.35
CA PHE A 745 -4.13 -23.46 -20.92
C PHE A 745 -2.81 -23.16 -20.20
N ARG A 746 -2.86 -22.18 -19.29
CA ARG A 746 -1.75 -21.71 -18.47
C ARG A 746 -1.90 -22.12 -17.01
N ALA A 747 -3.03 -22.71 -16.66
CA ALA A 747 -3.28 -23.27 -15.35
C ALA A 747 -4.36 -24.34 -15.37
N VAL A 748 -4.31 -25.21 -14.36
CA VAL A 748 -5.32 -26.23 -14.07
C VAL A 748 -5.53 -26.35 -12.56
N THR A 749 -6.80 -26.39 -12.15
CA THR A 749 -7.24 -26.61 -10.78
C THR A 749 -8.11 -27.86 -10.74
N TYR A 750 -7.65 -28.90 -10.04
CA TYR A 750 -8.42 -30.13 -9.89
C TYR A 750 -9.40 -30.03 -8.71
N TRP A 751 -10.65 -30.47 -8.90
CA TRP A 751 -11.65 -30.50 -7.84
C TRP A 751 -11.58 -31.81 -7.05
N HIS A 752 -11.07 -31.76 -5.82
CA HIS A 752 -10.93 -32.93 -4.96
C HIS A 752 -12.00 -32.92 -3.87
N GLU A 753 -13.10 -33.65 -4.08
CA GLU A 753 -14.21 -33.74 -3.11
C GLU A 753 -15.05 -35.03 -3.32
N ASN A 754 -15.81 -35.40 -2.30
CA ASN A 754 -16.90 -36.36 -2.37
C ASN A 754 -18.21 -35.68 -1.91
N TRP A 755 -19.32 -36.02 -2.54
CA TRP A 755 -20.65 -35.69 -2.05
C TRP A 755 -21.66 -36.81 -2.32
N ASP A 756 -22.72 -36.84 -1.52
CA ASP A 756 -23.81 -37.79 -1.69
C ASP A 756 -24.81 -37.30 -2.73
N ASN A 757 -25.22 -38.19 -3.63
CA ASN A 757 -26.28 -37.96 -4.58
C ASN A 757 -27.36 -39.03 -4.39
N GLU A 758 -28.26 -38.77 -3.44
CA GLU A 758 -29.47 -39.55 -3.20
C GLU A 758 -29.19 -41.05 -3.00
N GLY A 759 -28.14 -41.39 -2.25
CA GLY A 759 -27.76 -42.76 -1.94
C GLY A 759 -26.74 -43.40 -2.90
N SER A 760 -26.24 -42.65 -3.89
CA SER A 760 -25.02 -42.99 -4.63
C SER A 760 -23.94 -41.93 -4.40
N GLN A 761 -22.69 -42.35 -4.23
CA GLN A 761 -21.59 -41.43 -3.91
C GLN A 761 -20.91 -40.94 -5.19
N THR A 762 -20.87 -39.62 -5.37
CA THR A 762 -19.94 -38.99 -6.29
C THR A 762 -18.58 -38.89 -5.64
N SER A 763 -17.55 -39.32 -6.37
CA SER A 763 -16.18 -39.21 -5.89
C SER A 763 -15.26 -38.62 -6.94
N LEU A 764 -15.00 -37.31 -6.82
CA LEU A 764 -13.97 -36.62 -7.60
C LEU A 764 -12.59 -36.73 -6.95
N ARG A 765 -12.51 -37.15 -5.68
CA ARG A 765 -11.25 -37.40 -4.96
C ARG A 765 -10.22 -38.18 -5.79
N ILE A 766 -8.96 -37.75 -5.71
CA ILE A 766 -7.86 -38.37 -6.48
C ILE A 766 -7.49 -39.76 -5.95
N ASP A 767 -7.90 -40.09 -4.73
CA ASP A 767 -7.73 -41.38 -4.05
C ASP A 767 -9.00 -42.22 -4.00
N SER A 768 -9.97 -41.95 -4.88
CA SER A 768 -11.17 -42.79 -5.03
C SER A 768 -10.85 -44.25 -5.41
N SER A 769 -9.75 -44.46 -6.13
CA SER A 769 -9.19 -45.78 -6.42
C SER A 769 -7.65 -45.72 -6.50
N PRO A 770 -6.93 -46.84 -6.27
CA PRO A 770 -5.47 -46.90 -6.45
C PRO A 770 -5.02 -46.48 -7.85
N GLU A 771 -5.79 -46.85 -8.87
CA GLU A 771 -5.52 -46.54 -10.28
C GLU A 771 -5.69 -45.05 -10.57
N ALA A 772 -6.73 -44.40 -10.03
CA ALA A 772 -6.93 -42.96 -10.18
C ALA A 772 -5.79 -42.16 -9.53
N LEU A 773 -5.36 -42.55 -8.32
CA LEU A 773 -4.26 -41.89 -7.62
C LEU A 773 -2.93 -42.03 -8.38
N ALA A 774 -2.66 -43.22 -8.90
CA ALA A 774 -1.47 -43.48 -9.70
C ALA A 774 -1.46 -42.63 -10.98
N ALA A 775 -2.58 -42.61 -11.73
CA ALA A 775 -2.70 -41.82 -12.95
C ALA A 775 -2.60 -40.31 -12.70
N PHE A 776 -3.19 -39.81 -11.59
CA PHE A 776 -3.09 -38.41 -11.20
C PHE A 776 -1.64 -38.01 -10.91
N ARG A 777 -0.95 -38.77 -10.05
CA ARG A 777 0.46 -38.55 -9.69
C ARG A 777 1.39 -38.60 -10.91
N GLU A 778 1.19 -39.60 -11.78
CA GLU A 778 1.92 -39.75 -13.04
C GLU A 778 1.76 -38.50 -13.91
N SER A 779 0.53 -38.02 -14.07
CA SER A 779 0.21 -36.90 -14.96
C SER A 779 0.79 -35.56 -14.48
N ILE A 780 0.67 -35.26 -13.19
CA ILE A 780 1.15 -33.98 -12.64
C ILE A 780 2.67 -33.95 -12.42
N ALA A 781 3.35 -35.10 -12.51
CA ALA A 781 4.81 -35.18 -12.40
C ALA A 781 5.53 -34.57 -13.60
N ASP A 782 4.85 -34.35 -14.74
CA ASP A 782 5.41 -33.64 -15.89
C ASP A 782 5.93 -32.24 -15.45
N PRO A 783 7.19 -31.89 -15.77
CA PRO A 783 7.79 -30.62 -15.36
C PRO A 783 7.10 -29.37 -15.94
N ALA A 784 6.24 -29.52 -16.93
CA ALA A 784 5.37 -28.45 -17.41
C ALA A 784 4.38 -27.98 -16.32
N PHE A 785 3.99 -28.85 -15.39
CA PHE A 785 3.10 -28.49 -14.28
C PHE A 785 3.91 -27.95 -13.09
N VAL A 786 3.77 -26.65 -12.82
CA VAL A 786 4.53 -25.93 -11.80
C VAL A 786 3.63 -25.45 -10.67
N SER A 787 4.19 -25.40 -9.46
CA SER A 787 3.47 -25.05 -8.23
C SER A 787 3.83 -23.66 -7.69
N THR A 788 4.77 -22.95 -8.33
CA THR A 788 5.25 -21.65 -7.87
C THR A 788 4.73 -20.56 -8.78
N PRO A 789 3.73 -19.78 -8.33
CA PRO A 789 3.18 -18.66 -9.08
C PRO A 789 4.21 -17.56 -9.36
N VAL A 790 4.00 -16.83 -10.45
CA VAL A 790 4.82 -15.67 -10.83
C VAL A 790 3.87 -14.49 -11.02
N PHE A 791 4.29 -13.31 -10.56
CA PHE A 791 3.48 -12.09 -10.60
C PHE A 791 4.18 -11.00 -11.42
N SER A 792 3.40 -10.17 -12.12
CA SER A 792 3.89 -8.91 -12.68
C SER A 792 4.38 -8.01 -11.55
N GLY A 793 5.41 -7.19 -11.78
CA GLY A 793 5.82 -6.17 -10.82
C GLY A 793 6.07 -6.68 -9.39
N ALA A 794 6.51 -7.93 -9.24
CA ALA A 794 6.74 -8.52 -7.93
C ALA A 794 7.87 -7.79 -7.19
N GLY A 795 7.49 -6.83 -6.35
CA GLY A 795 8.22 -6.51 -5.13
C GLY A 795 8.37 -7.77 -4.25
N PRO A 796 9.31 -7.74 -3.28
CA PRO A 796 10.08 -8.85 -2.72
C PRO A 796 9.41 -10.20 -2.47
#